data_AF-A0A8C6VJD5-F1
#
_entry.id   AF-A0A8C6VJD5-F1
#
_cell.length_a   1.000
_cell.length_b   1.000
_cell.length_c   1.000
_cell.angle_alpha   90.00
_cell.angle_beta   90.00
_cell.angle_gamma   90.00
#
_symmetry.space_group_name_H-M   'P 1'
#
loop_
_entity.id
_entity.type
_entity.pdbx_description
1 polymer ?
#
loop_
_entity_poly.entity_id
_entity_poly.type
_entity_poly.pdbx_seq_one_letter_code
_entity_poly.pdbx_strand_id
1 'polypeptide(L)'
;KTNIQLCALTTYTLYSICFRYNGLSMVYLIFLLILPLCPRPNDITMQGCTGHLFRTISYTSFIFLMLQVSFQIAFYYLPPNGTDQFKISWFSRLDAGNIIHLLAPDIGMFLFGLTVMLLCRKTESEAETEDTEDIDIGCLFEKDCLRCSHSGFLLKFTLFLTDLEILCEDTFRSAGKVFIMLLLGSTGIILPSACSAVYFFTFLGLCTWWSWNCPISPVLFNSLCVFLAIFSAGHIIVLYLYQLPYFQDLISSEIIYVRILGIVPFIKTNIMAPWKLHIHPHLNWPVALNPFFLLSLYYLLVRILQQRALPAKVWSITYNSWLTFVLLIWSCVIWMVHDRHLYALRSLPFLVTYGNVLVILNFIVGLNLSQEELFPGVPTSLLIDLDLKPYSLPCILYQLTFWLLLKQYVMQIQKQKDEEFLKEVIVHQTEMDTSQNLFMEILGSIFKRILVKYWIYFCSIMFFIVSFNGKVVLYKILYVIFFLFCVALYQIHYEGWRRILKGFWLISVSYSMIVLIALYTYQFEMPLTFCKRKQLKDLGLELFSTKELFTKIILPCAFLLVCIVQLHYFHKDFLNITDLTNDSVNPSSSSYFNQTNIFSVVTAVVPSIIFLSAMLFIYLLIEKLFKCKPSGKSQVLFHSAFFNQLLFFLEVKKNKWAEEIDNLAPCLLKIIAITQDMQVFAWRFLELHILKIVSTCTIWITLQEVCLMNYVFFIVWTFAIPYSKFRPYASRICTFWSCVMVICKMLYQLKFVKPWNYSSNCTQVSDLHLNITYRSINVDEFLEKSSLYVAPIDPALWIGGLMKCSDNIFLSLKVRLYLNHLTILILMVLEATVYRHQYFYWTQNQILPPVTGSLFNNIAWENLDEGLLNCIKYCLNYSFYKFGVEICFVAAVNVIGQRMDLYALIHASWLTYLLSYRQRKAIAQVWPKYCFFLASIVAFQYLLCIGLPPALCQDYPWRSSHWLFPSNLIKWLYLPDFAERPNTNFLLYDFLVRLQAGDNSEMDQDLGPAGLSEFSWVPNFIHCRSYLDLMKVLIFKYLFWIALCLIFVTATARINIFCVGYFVACFYFMHFGQSLQLKPLRDILRSWDYLIAYTTLVITVKNLLAVGACAYLNQLQINYCWLIQTFAMYCTIPGYEVDPPNNEICELPKDEAGILWDAVCFTFLLIQRRVFMSHYYLYIVTDLKATDFLASRYLSTIFEFKILQLFIVNGDGNKAKDG
;
A
#
# COMPACT_ATOMS: atom_id res chain seq x y z
N LYS A 1 50.53 27.96 -31.42
CA LYS A 1 51.71 27.87 -30.51
C LYS A 1 51.67 28.97 -29.45
N THR A 2 51.57 30.23 -29.84
CA THR A 2 51.51 31.43 -28.97
C THR A 2 50.52 31.34 -27.79
N ASN A 3 49.27 30.88 -27.98
CA ASN A 3 48.30 30.75 -26.87
C ASN A 3 48.78 29.84 -25.73
N ILE A 4 49.43 28.72 -26.05
CA ILE A 4 49.99 27.79 -25.04
C ILE A 4 51.08 28.50 -24.23
N GLN A 5 51.86 29.38 -24.85
CA GLN A 5 52.89 30.17 -24.18
C GLN A 5 52.29 31.25 -23.28
N LEU A 6 51.19 31.90 -23.68
CA LEU A 6 50.47 32.86 -22.82
C LEU A 6 49.89 32.14 -21.58
N CYS A 7 49.27 30.98 -21.76
CA CYS A 7 48.73 30.18 -20.66
C CYS A 7 49.85 29.73 -19.69
N ALA A 8 50.96 29.24 -20.24
CA ALA A 8 52.15 28.89 -19.45
C ALA A 8 52.73 30.10 -18.69
N LEU A 9 52.75 31.30 -19.27
CA LEU A 9 53.15 32.53 -18.57
C LEU A 9 52.19 32.86 -17.42
N THR A 10 50.87 32.73 -17.59
CA THR A 10 49.91 32.94 -16.49
C THR A 10 50.07 31.91 -15.36
N THR A 11 50.40 30.66 -15.67
CA THR A 11 50.71 29.67 -14.63
C THR A 11 52.06 29.92 -13.94
N TYR A 12 53.08 30.39 -14.67
CA TYR A 12 54.40 30.65 -14.09
C TYR A 12 54.43 31.94 -13.25
N THR A 13 53.69 32.98 -13.65
CA THR A 13 53.48 34.17 -12.83
C THR A 13 52.69 33.83 -11.56
N LEU A 14 51.60 33.05 -11.66
CA LEU A 14 50.86 32.56 -10.49
C LEU A 14 51.76 31.75 -9.54
N TYR A 15 52.57 30.82 -10.08
CA TYR A 15 53.56 30.06 -9.31
C TYR A 15 54.57 30.98 -8.59
N SER A 16 55.09 31.99 -9.29
CA SER A 16 56.04 32.97 -8.75
C SER A 16 55.48 33.76 -7.55
N ILE A 17 54.17 34.02 -7.54
CA ILE A 17 53.45 34.74 -6.47
C ILE A 17 53.09 33.81 -5.31
N CYS A 18 52.66 32.58 -5.59
CA CYS A 18 52.24 31.62 -4.57
C CYS A 18 53.38 31.12 -3.67
N PHE A 19 54.63 31.17 -4.16
CA PHE A 19 55.82 30.74 -3.42
C PHE A 19 56.56 31.91 -2.74
N ARG A 20 56.66 33.07 -3.39
CA ARG A 20 57.47 34.21 -2.91
C ARG A 20 56.60 35.40 -2.53
N TYR A 21 56.64 35.81 -1.26
CA TYR A 21 55.86 36.93 -0.72
C TYR A 21 56.78 38.11 -0.34
N ASN A 22 56.93 39.07 -1.25
CA ASN A 22 57.75 40.28 -1.10
C ASN A 22 57.28 41.40 -2.08
N GLY A 23 57.72 42.64 -1.91
CA GLY A 23 57.41 43.76 -2.82
C GLY A 23 57.72 43.47 -4.30
N LEU A 24 58.79 42.71 -4.60
CA LEU A 24 59.12 42.28 -5.97
C LEU A 24 58.03 41.37 -6.58
N SER A 25 57.51 40.41 -5.79
CA SER A 25 56.43 39.52 -6.23
C SER A 25 55.07 40.21 -6.38
N MET A 26 54.85 41.34 -5.70
CA MET A 26 53.67 42.18 -5.92
C MET A 26 53.65 42.74 -7.35
N VAL A 27 54.82 43.01 -7.95
CA VAL A 27 54.90 43.41 -9.37
C VAL A 27 54.49 42.26 -10.29
N TYR A 28 54.86 41.01 -9.97
CA TYR A 28 54.35 39.84 -10.68
C TYR A 28 52.84 39.63 -10.50
N LEU A 29 52.26 39.95 -9.34
CA LEU A 29 50.80 39.95 -9.14
C LEU A 29 50.10 41.03 -9.99
N ILE A 30 50.69 42.22 -10.11
CA ILE A 30 50.17 43.27 -10.99
C ILE A 30 50.22 42.79 -12.46
N PHE A 31 51.31 42.15 -12.89
CA PHE A 31 51.38 41.55 -14.23
C PHE A 31 50.36 40.41 -14.41
N LEU A 32 50.14 39.54 -13.42
CA LEU A 32 49.11 38.50 -13.46
C LEU A 32 47.71 39.10 -13.70
N LEU A 33 47.38 40.18 -12.99
CA LEU A 33 46.09 40.88 -13.14
C LEU A 33 45.97 41.65 -14.47
N ILE A 34 47.09 42.11 -15.05
CA ILE A 34 47.12 42.81 -16.36
C ILE A 34 47.05 41.85 -17.55
N LEU A 35 47.68 40.67 -17.48
CA LEU A 35 47.74 39.70 -18.58
C LEU A 35 46.37 39.39 -19.26
N PRO A 36 45.25 39.17 -18.54
CA PRO A 36 43.95 38.94 -19.20
C PRO A 36 43.31 40.18 -19.84
N LEU A 37 43.79 41.40 -19.55
CA LEU A 37 43.29 42.64 -20.18
C LEU A 37 43.86 42.86 -21.58
N CYS A 38 45.02 42.25 -21.91
CA CYS A 38 45.67 42.40 -23.21
C CYS A 38 45.04 41.49 -24.29
N PRO A 39 44.97 41.96 -25.56
CA PRO A 39 44.53 41.11 -26.67
C PRO A 39 45.53 40.00 -26.98
N ARG A 40 45.01 38.88 -27.54
CA ARG A 40 45.78 37.70 -27.94
C ARG A 40 46.97 38.06 -28.86
N PRO A 41 48.15 37.43 -28.68
CA PRO A 41 49.35 37.71 -29.47
C PRO A 41 49.26 37.11 -30.89
N ASN A 42 48.86 37.96 -31.82
CA ASN A 42 49.05 37.83 -33.27
C ASN A 42 50.10 38.87 -33.74
N ASP A 43 50.58 38.78 -34.97
CA ASP A 43 51.74 39.53 -35.50
C ASP A 43 51.56 41.06 -35.38
N ILE A 44 50.37 41.57 -35.74
CA ILE A 44 49.99 42.99 -35.60
C ILE A 44 50.00 43.43 -34.11
N THR A 45 49.55 42.57 -33.19
CA THR A 45 49.52 42.91 -31.75
C THR A 45 50.87 42.71 -31.05
N MET A 46 51.77 41.91 -31.64
CA MET A 46 53.15 41.72 -31.18
C MET A 46 54.02 42.96 -31.44
N GLN A 47 53.69 43.77 -32.45
CA GLN A 47 54.28 45.10 -32.64
C GLN A 47 53.69 46.15 -31.67
N GLY A 48 52.50 45.88 -31.11
CA GLY A 48 51.77 46.78 -30.21
C GLY A 48 51.99 46.54 -28.71
N CYS A 49 51.04 47.03 -27.90
CA CYS A 49 51.14 47.05 -26.44
C CYS A 49 51.37 45.66 -25.81
N THR A 50 50.83 44.58 -26.40
CA THR A 50 51.06 43.20 -25.93
C THR A 50 52.55 42.84 -26.03
N GLY A 51 53.22 43.15 -27.14
CA GLY A 51 54.66 42.94 -27.28
C GLY A 51 55.51 43.80 -26.35
N HIS A 52 55.11 45.05 -26.10
CA HIS A 52 55.74 45.89 -25.08
C HIS A 52 55.60 45.29 -23.67
N LEU A 53 54.45 44.70 -23.32
CA LEU A 53 54.27 44.03 -22.02
C LEU A 53 55.21 42.82 -21.89
N PHE A 54 55.30 41.93 -22.89
CA PHE A 54 56.23 40.80 -22.87
C PHE A 54 57.70 41.23 -22.73
N ARG A 55 58.12 42.28 -23.47
CA ARG A 55 59.46 42.88 -23.33
C ARG A 55 59.69 43.44 -21.92
N THR A 56 58.71 44.17 -21.37
CA THR A 56 58.77 44.75 -20.02
C THR A 56 58.86 43.68 -18.94
N ILE A 57 58.09 42.59 -19.05
CA ILE A 57 58.17 41.44 -18.14
C ILE A 57 59.59 40.83 -18.17
N SER A 58 60.15 40.59 -19.36
CA SER A 58 61.49 40.00 -19.51
C SER A 58 62.61 40.93 -19.00
N TYR A 59 62.52 42.23 -19.27
CA TYR A 59 63.47 43.22 -18.76
C TYR A 59 63.35 43.42 -17.24
N THR A 60 62.13 43.44 -16.68
CA THR A 60 61.96 43.56 -15.21
C THR A 60 62.44 42.33 -14.47
N SER A 61 62.24 41.11 -14.97
CA SER A 61 62.85 39.90 -14.38
C SER A 61 64.38 39.93 -14.44
N PHE A 62 64.96 40.42 -15.55
CA PHE A 62 66.42 40.59 -15.63
C PHE A 62 66.93 41.65 -14.64
N ILE A 63 66.25 42.79 -14.54
CA ILE A 63 66.58 43.85 -13.58
C ILE A 63 66.47 43.33 -12.15
N PHE A 64 65.42 42.57 -11.79
CA PHE A 64 65.28 42.00 -10.45
C PHE A 64 66.35 40.96 -10.14
N LEU A 65 66.75 40.12 -11.11
CA LEU A 65 67.86 39.18 -10.96
C LEU A 65 69.19 39.93 -10.74
N MET A 66 69.48 40.97 -11.53
CA MET A 66 70.68 41.80 -11.37
C MET A 66 70.67 42.63 -10.08
N LEU A 67 69.51 43.09 -9.63
CA LEU A 67 69.29 43.74 -8.33
C LEU A 67 69.58 42.76 -7.19
N GLN A 68 69.12 41.51 -7.30
CA GLN A 68 69.33 40.47 -6.31
C GLN A 68 70.80 40.03 -6.24
N VAL A 69 71.50 39.95 -7.38
CA VAL A 69 72.96 39.70 -7.43
C VAL A 69 73.74 40.88 -6.83
N SER A 70 73.43 42.12 -7.22
CA SER A 70 74.14 43.30 -6.71
C SER A 70 73.90 43.56 -5.22
N PHE A 71 72.71 43.28 -4.67
CA PHE A 71 72.49 43.29 -3.23
C PHE A 71 73.34 42.25 -2.50
N GLN A 72 73.49 41.03 -3.02
CA GLN A 72 74.33 40.00 -2.38
C GLN A 72 75.83 40.34 -2.46
N ILE A 73 76.28 40.98 -3.55
CA ILE A 73 77.62 41.57 -3.64
C ILE A 73 77.80 42.68 -2.60
N ALA A 74 76.82 43.57 -2.42
CA ALA A 74 76.87 44.62 -1.40
C ALA A 74 76.94 44.04 0.03
N PHE A 75 76.12 43.03 0.34
CA PHE A 75 76.14 42.36 1.65
C PHE A 75 77.46 41.62 1.92
N TYR A 76 78.14 41.09 0.89
CA TYR A 76 79.45 40.45 1.04
C TYR A 76 80.54 41.37 1.63
N TYR A 77 80.42 42.70 1.44
CA TYR A 77 81.40 43.68 1.91
C TYR A 77 81.03 44.42 3.22
N LEU A 78 79.86 44.16 3.81
CA LEU A 78 79.48 44.75 5.12
C LEU A 78 79.89 43.82 6.28
N PRO A 79 80.43 44.33 7.40
CA PRO A 79 80.64 43.53 8.60
C PRO A 79 79.31 43.17 9.28
N PRO A 80 79.15 41.98 9.88
CA PRO A 80 77.84 41.40 10.22
C PRO A 80 77.17 41.92 11.50
N ASN A 81 77.62 43.04 12.08
CA ASN A 81 77.12 43.60 13.35
C ASN A 81 76.66 45.06 13.19
N GLY A 82 75.36 45.29 13.03
CA GLY A 82 74.77 46.64 13.09
C GLY A 82 73.33 46.75 12.57
N THR A 83 72.39 47.09 13.46
CA THR A 83 70.97 47.44 13.22
C THR A 83 70.04 46.33 12.70
N ASP A 84 68.98 46.04 13.46
CA ASP A 84 68.06 44.91 13.21
C ASP A 84 66.95 45.16 12.17
N GLN A 85 66.82 46.37 11.60
CA GLN A 85 65.64 46.75 10.81
C GLN A 85 65.67 46.31 9.33
N PHE A 86 66.80 45.84 8.79
CA PHE A 86 66.91 45.36 7.39
C PHE A 86 67.55 43.97 7.30
N LYS A 87 66.94 42.97 7.95
CA LYS A 87 67.33 41.54 7.87
C LYS A 87 66.95 40.88 6.53
N ILE A 88 67.53 41.39 5.45
CA ILE A 88 67.51 40.73 4.13
C ILE A 88 68.51 39.57 4.15
N SER A 89 68.15 38.43 3.56
CA SER A 89 68.81 37.15 3.80
C SER A 89 70.13 36.97 3.04
N TRP A 90 71.20 36.67 3.78
CA TRP A 90 72.53 36.35 3.26
C TRP A 90 72.55 34.94 2.66
N PHE A 91 72.96 34.77 1.39
CA PHE A 91 73.06 33.43 0.78
C PHE A 91 74.07 32.51 1.49
N SER A 92 75.07 33.04 2.18
CA SER A 92 76.05 32.26 2.97
C SER A 92 75.48 31.57 4.23
N ARG A 93 74.19 31.78 4.56
CA ARG A 93 73.49 31.14 5.69
C ARG A 93 72.19 30.43 5.28
N LEU A 94 72.01 30.12 3.98
CA LEU A 94 70.78 29.52 3.45
C LEU A 94 71.03 28.15 2.84
N ASP A 95 70.14 27.20 3.13
CA ASP A 95 70.10 25.90 2.45
C ASP A 95 69.87 26.07 0.95
N ALA A 96 70.45 25.19 0.13
CA ALA A 96 70.34 25.26 -1.33
C ALA A 96 68.88 25.32 -1.83
N GLY A 97 67.95 24.63 -1.16
CA GLY A 97 66.51 24.70 -1.47
C GLY A 97 65.91 26.10 -1.29
N ASN A 98 66.32 26.84 -0.25
CA ASN A 98 65.88 28.22 0.00
C ASN A 98 66.52 29.22 -0.97
N ILE A 99 67.76 28.97 -1.40
CA ILE A 99 68.43 29.74 -2.45
C ILE A 99 67.70 29.57 -3.79
N ILE A 100 67.37 28.33 -4.17
CA ILE A 100 66.56 28.02 -5.36
C ILE A 100 65.19 28.69 -5.25
N HIS A 101 64.50 28.60 -4.11
CA HIS A 101 63.20 29.21 -3.88
C HIS A 101 63.18 30.74 -4.11
N LEU A 102 64.26 31.45 -3.75
CA LEU A 102 64.34 32.91 -3.89
C LEU A 102 64.78 33.39 -5.29
N LEU A 103 65.43 32.53 -6.09
CA LEU A 103 65.98 32.86 -7.41
C LEU A 103 65.19 32.26 -8.58
N ALA A 104 64.58 31.09 -8.42
CA ALA A 104 63.89 30.38 -9.49
C ALA A 104 62.77 31.19 -10.17
N PRO A 105 61.94 31.97 -9.46
CA PRO A 105 60.92 32.82 -10.09
C PRO A 105 61.51 33.79 -11.13
N ASP A 106 62.57 34.52 -10.76
CA ASP A 106 63.17 35.56 -11.60
C ASP A 106 63.92 34.92 -12.80
N ILE A 107 64.64 33.82 -12.56
CA ILE A 107 65.33 33.03 -13.60
C ILE A 107 64.33 32.46 -14.61
N GLY A 108 63.25 31.83 -14.12
CA GLY A 108 62.24 31.20 -14.98
C GLY A 108 61.44 32.22 -15.79
N MET A 109 61.05 33.35 -15.18
CA MET A 109 60.39 34.46 -15.89
C MET A 109 61.29 35.04 -16.99
N PHE A 110 62.60 35.20 -16.74
CA PHE A 110 63.55 35.66 -17.74
C PHE A 110 63.74 34.66 -18.88
N LEU A 111 63.97 33.37 -18.58
CA LEU A 111 64.14 32.33 -19.60
C LEU A 111 62.87 32.13 -20.44
N PHE A 112 61.68 32.23 -19.84
CA PHE A 112 60.41 32.12 -20.55
C PHE A 112 60.14 33.35 -21.43
N GLY A 113 60.36 34.56 -20.92
CA GLY A 113 60.25 35.79 -21.72
C GLY A 113 61.22 35.82 -22.90
N LEU A 114 62.47 35.38 -22.69
CA LEU A 114 63.50 35.32 -23.72
C LEU A 114 63.21 34.25 -24.79
N THR A 115 62.74 33.05 -24.40
CA THR A 115 62.37 32.00 -25.37
C THR A 115 61.13 32.36 -26.20
N VAL A 116 60.15 33.07 -25.62
CA VAL A 116 59.02 33.64 -26.39
C VAL A 116 59.53 34.65 -27.43
N MET A 117 60.39 35.62 -27.03
CA MET A 117 60.93 36.61 -27.97
C MET A 117 61.75 35.99 -29.11
N LEU A 118 62.56 34.96 -28.85
CA LEU A 118 63.33 34.27 -29.89
C LEU A 118 62.44 33.49 -30.88
N LEU A 119 61.34 32.89 -30.41
CA LEU A 119 60.41 32.16 -31.27
C LEU A 119 59.59 33.09 -32.19
N CYS A 120 59.19 34.27 -31.70
CA CYS A 120 58.55 35.30 -32.52
C CYS A 120 59.50 35.81 -33.62
N ARG A 121 60.77 36.08 -33.27
CA ARG A 121 61.76 36.57 -34.25
C ARG A 121 62.12 35.56 -35.34
N LYS A 122 61.93 34.26 -35.07
CA LYS A 122 62.06 33.21 -36.09
C LYS A 122 60.83 33.13 -37.01
N THR A 123 59.65 33.52 -36.55
CA THR A 123 58.45 33.52 -37.40
C THR A 123 58.41 34.71 -38.36
N GLU A 124 59.06 35.83 -38.02
CA GLU A 124 59.32 36.92 -38.98
C GLU A 124 60.19 36.45 -40.18
N SER A 125 61.21 35.61 -39.95
CA SER A 125 62.16 35.19 -41.00
C SER A 125 61.70 34.03 -41.91
N GLU A 126 60.59 33.37 -41.58
CA GLU A 126 60.04 32.26 -42.39
C GLU A 126 58.88 32.75 -43.30
N ALA A 127 58.64 34.06 -43.39
CA ALA A 127 57.50 34.67 -44.08
C ALA A 127 57.82 35.46 -45.38
N GLU A 128 59.09 35.76 -45.68
CA GLU A 128 59.48 36.63 -46.81
C GLU A 128 59.77 35.88 -48.14
N THR A 129 59.42 34.58 -48.26
CA THR A 129 59.91 33.72 -49.36
C THR A 129 58.87 32.88 -50.13
N GLU A 130 57.56 33.06 -49.91
CA GLU A 130 56.51 32.27 -50.63
C GLU A 130 55.43 33.11 -51.35
N ASP A 131 55.67 34.41 -51.59
CA ASP A 131 54.76 35.30 -52.33
C ASP A 131 55.06 35.37 -53.85
N THR A 132 54.74 34.31 -54.61
CA THR A 132 54.23 34.36 -56.03
C THR A 132 54.05 32.96 -56.64
N GLU A 133 52.81 32.55 -56.93
CA GLU A 133 52.31 32.01 -58.23
C GLU A 133 50.92 31.35 -58.05
N ASP A 134 49.93 31.76 -58.85
CA ASP A 134 48.57 31.20 -58.83
C ASP A 134 48.46 29.90 -59.65
N ILE A 135 48.01 28.80 -59.03
CA ILE A 135 47.62 27.56 -59.73
C ILE A 135 46.28 27.03 -59.20
N ASP A 136 45.45 26.57 -60.14
CA ASP A 136 44.06 26.13 -59.93
C ASP A 136 43.92 24.84 -59.09
N ILE A 137 42.74 24.64 -58.49
CA ILE A 137 42.48 23.51 -57.57
C ILE A 137 42.24 22.22 -58.37
N GLY A 138 43.33 21.53 -58.74
CA GLY A 138 43.25 20.28 -59.51
C GLY A 138 44.48 19.36 -59.40
N CYS A 139 44.30 18.21 -58.74
CA CYS A 139 45.16 17.02 -58.85
C CYS A 139 46.64 17.13 -58.41
N LEU A 140 46.89 17.23 -57.10
CA LEU A 140 48.16 16.75 -56.51
C LEU A 140 47.99 16.14 -55.11
N PHE A 141 47.61 14.86 -55.03
CA PHE A 141 47.64 14.10 -53.77
C PHE A 141 48.11 12.64 -53.92
N GLU A 142 49.05 12.40 -54.84
CA GLU A 142 49.72 11.10 -54.99
C GLU A 142 51.25 11.24 -55.14
N LYS A 143 51.89 11.79 -54.09
CA LYS A 143 53.29 11.52 -53.64
C LYS A 143 53.70 12.47 -52.50
N ASP A 144 53.72 11.96 -51.27
CA ASP A 144 54.99 11.62 -50.59
C ASP A 144 54.78 11.28 -49.10
N CYS A 145 54.52 9.99 -48.84
CA CYS A 145 54.52 9.42 -47.50
C CYS A 145 55.96 9.02 -47.09
N LEU A 146 56.90 9.97 -46.93
CA LEU A 146 58.25 9.61 -46.47
C LEU A 146 59.09 10.68 -45.74
N ARG A 147 58.64 11.19 -44.57
CA ARG A 147 59.60 11.57 -43.50
C ARG A 147 59.02 11.67 -42.07
N CYS A 148 59.92 11.56 -41.10
CA CYS A 148 59.77 11.93 -39.68
C CYS A 148 58.74 11.17 -38.82
N SER A 149 58.92 9.84 -38.69
CA SER A 149 58.50 9.12 -37.49
C SER A 149 59.35 9.52 -36.27
N HIS A 150 59.00 10.60 -35.54
CA HIS A 150 59.36 10.75 -34.10
C HIS A 150 58.65 11.85 -33.26
N SER A 151 57.39 12.22 -33.51
CA SER A 151 56.72 13.34 -32.77
C SER A 151 55.29 13.09 -32.25
N GLY A 152 54.79 11.85 -32.34
CA GLY A 152 53.36 11.54 -32.25
C GLY A 152 52.61 11.85 -30.93
N PHE A 153 53.29 11.91 -29.77
CA PHE A 153 52.63 12.26 -28.50
C PHE A 153 52.51 13.78 -28.32
N LEU A 154 53.61 14.52 -28.53
CA LEU A 154 53.64 15.98 -28.33
C LEU A 154 52.68 16.69 -29.29
N LEU A 155 52.61 16.26 -30.55
CA LEU A 155 51.67 16.83 -31.54
C LEU A 155 50.21 16.58 -31.14
N LYS A 156 49.88 15.36 -30.70
CA LYS A 156 48.54 15.02 -30.19
C LYS A 156 48.18 15.80 -28.92
N PHE A 157 49.14 16.01 -28.02
CA PHE A 157 48.91 16.80 -26.80
C PHE A 157 48.70 18.28 -27.12
N THR A 158 49.42 18.86 -28.09
CA THR A 158 49.16 20.23 -28.55
C THR A 158 47.82 20.39 -29.25
N LEU A 159 47.41 19.41 -30.08
CA LEU A 159 46.09 19.39 -30.72
C LEU A 159 44.97 19.28 -29.67
N PHE A 160 45.09 18.32 -28.75
CA PHE A 160 44.14 18.16 -27.65
C PHE A 160 44.00 19.42 -26.80
N LEU A 161 45.11 20.13 -26.50
CA LEU A 161 45.04 21.40 -25.78
C LEU A 161 44.36 22.51 -26.59
N THR A 162 44.54 22.60 -27.91
CA THR A 162 43.80 23.57 -28.73
C THR A 162 42.32 23.21 -28.87
N ASP A 163 41.99 21.94 -29.02
CA ASP A 163 40.60 21.47 -29.10
C ASP A 163 39.85 21.75 -27.78
N LEU A 164 40.53 21.57 -26.64
CA LEU A 164 40.01 21.89 -25.32
C LEU A 164 39.92 23.41 -25.10
N GLU A 165 40.86 24.23 -25.60
CA GLU A 165 40.76 25.70 -25.58
C GLU A 165 39.53 26.18 -26.36
N ILE A 166 39.31 25.65 -27.57
CA ILE A 166 38.17 25.99 -28.44
C ILE A 166 36.84 25.57 -27.80
N LEU A 167 36.72 24.30 -27.37
CA LEU A 167 35.52 23.79 -26.69
C LEU A 167 35.19 24.60 -25.44
N CYS A 168 36.22 24.99 -24.68
CA CYS A 168 36.07 25.81 -23.48
C CYS A 168 35.67 27.25 -23.82
N GLU A 169 36.17 27.84 -24.91
CA GLU A 169 35.77 29.17 -25.37
C GLU A 169 34.33 29.23 -25.88
N ASP A 170 33.88 28.26 -26.69
CA ASP A 170 32.48 28.21 -27.14
C ASP A 170 31.52 27.87 -25.99
N THR A 171 31.97 27.07 -25.00
CA THR A 171 31.21 26.85 -23.75
C THR A 171 31.15 28.14 -22.92
N PHE A 172 32.24 28.91 -22.79
CA PHE A 172 32.21 30.20 -22.09
C PHE A 172 31.38 31.26 -22.82
N ARG A 173 31.41 31.29 -24.16
CA ARG A 173 30.53 32.13 -24.98
C ARG A 173 29.05 31.78 -24.72
N SER A 174 28.69 30.50 -24.81
CA SER A 174 27.31 30.00 -24.67
C SER A 174 26.81 29.74 -23.24
N ALA A 175 27.64 29.93 -22.20
CA ALA A 175 27.22 29.73 -20.80
C ALA A 175 27.80 30.72 -19.77
N GLY A 176 28.72 31.61 -20.16
CA GLY A 176 29.52 32.44 -19.27
C GLY A 176 28.74 33.28 -18.26
N LYS A 177 27.55 33.77 -18.62
CA LYS A 177 26.69 34.52 -17.68
C LYS A 177 26.15 33.68 -16.51
N VAL A 178 25.93 32.37 -16.68
CA VAL A 178 25.62 31.47 -15.55
C VAL A 178 26.87 31.14 -14.76
N PHE A 179 28.03 30.98 -15.39
CA PHE A 179 29.29 30.79 -14.67
C PHE A 179 29.65 32.01 -13.79
N ILE A 180 29.46 33.25 -14.25
CA ILE A 180 29.56 34.45 -13.40
C ILE A 180 28.59 34.35 -12.22
N MET A 181 27.31 34.03 -12.46
CA MET A 181 26.32 33.93 -11.38
C MET A 181 26.65 32.86 -10.35
N LEU A 182 27.11 31.68 -10.79
CA LEU A 182 27.53 30.59 -9.89
C LEU A 182 28.79 30.98 -9.09
N LEU A 183 29.74 31.69 -9.69
CA LEU A 183 30.96 32.16 -9.01
C LEU A 183 30.69 33.34 -8.06
N LEU A 184 29.76 34.24 -8.36
CA LEU A 184 29.30 35.27 -7.41
C LEU A 184 28.59 34.64 -6.21
N GLY A 185 27.77 33.61 -6.46
CA GLY A 185 27.18 32.80 -5.40
C GLY A 185 28.26 32.12 -4.54
N SER A 186 29.21 31.40 -5.15
CA SER A 186 30.23 30.67 -4.37
C SER A 186 31.19 31.60 -3.62
N THR A 187 31.70 32.66 -4.25
CA THR A 187 32.56 33.67 -3.58
C THR A 187 31.84 34.37 -2.44
N GLY A 188 30.52 34.61 -2.55
CA GLY A 188 29.71 35.12 -1.46
C GLY A 188 29.58 34.14 -0.28
N ILE A 189 29.38 32.85 -0.55
CA ILE A 189 29.06 31.82 0.47
C ILE A 189 30.30 31.27 1.18
N ILE A 190 31.42 31.09 0.47
CA ILE A 190 32.58 30.31 0.93
C ILE A 190 33.24 30.89 2.19
N LEU A 191 33.22 32.21 2.35
CA LEU A 191 33.66 32.89 3.56
C LEU A 191 32.76 34.10 3.81
N PRO A 192 31.71 34.00 4.65
CA PRO A 192 30.80 35.11 4.92
C PRO A 192 31.54 36.25 5.64
N SER A 193 31.60 37.42 5.00
CA SER A 193 32.27 38.64 5.46
C SER A 193 31.63 39.87 4.80
N ALA A 194 31.97 41.07 5.28
CA ALA A 194 31.53 42.32 4.65
C ALA A 194 32.04 42.45 3.19
N CYS A 195 33.21 41.91 2.88
CA CYS A 195 33.76 41.91 1.52
C CYS A 195 33.04 40.92 0.60
N SER A 196 32.72 39.71 1.09
CA SER A 196 32.00 38.70 0.29
C SER A 196 30.50 38.98 0.16
N ALA A 197 29.92 39.75 1.10
CA ALA A 197 28.56 40.26 1.02
C ALA A 197 28.27 41.00 -0.30
N VAL A 198 29.25 41.70 -0.87
CA VAL A 198 29.11 42.39 -2.17
C VAL A 198 28.83 41.40 -3.30
N TYR A 199 29.51 40.24 -3.34
CA TYR A 199 29.23 39.18 -4.31
C TYR A 199 27.91 38.47 -4.02
N PHE A 200 27.60 38.24 -2.73
CA PHE A 200 26.36 37.59 -2.29
C PHE A 200 25.09 38.40 -2.62
N PHE A 201 25.07 39.69 -2.33
CA PHE A 201 23.93 40.56 -2.62
C PHE A 201 23.78 40.83 -4.12
N THR A 202 24.87 40.97 -4.88
CA THR A 202 24.78 41.09 -6.34
C THR A 202 24.27 39.79 -6.98
N PHE A 203 24.69 38.62 -6.50
CA PHE A 203 24.09 37.33 -6.87
C PHE A 203 22.58 37.28 -6.57
N LEU A 204 22.17 37.56 -5.33
CA LEU A 204 20.76 37.53 -4.90
C LEU A 204 19.88 38.48 -5.73
N GLY A 205 20.39 39.69 -5.99
CA GLY A 205 19.73 40.71 -6.81
C GLY A 205 19.57 40.28 -8.27
N LEU A 206 20.65 39.81 -8.91
CA LEU A 206 20.61 39.34 -10.30
C LEU A 206 19.73 38.09 -10.48
N CYS A 207 19.72 37.15 -9.53
CA CYS A 207 18.80 36.02 -9.51
C CYS A 207 17.33 36.47 -9.38
N THR A 208 17.04 37.43 -8.50
CA THR A 208 15.68 37.96 -8.31
C THR A 208 15.22 38.75 -9.55
N TRP A 209 16.09 39.55 -10.17
CA TRP A 209 15.79 40.28 -11.42
C TRP A 209 15.52 39.35 -12.60
N TRP A 210 16.34 38.28 -12.74
CA TRP A 210 16.11 37.23 -13.73
C TRP A 210 14.81 36.46 -13.50
N SER A 211 14.41 36.27 -12.23
CA SER A 211 13.15 35.63 -11.84
C SER A 211 11.94 36.48 -12.27
N TRP A 212 11.99 37.80 -12.08
CA TRP A 212 10.97 38.75 -12.55
C TRP A 212 10.89 38.89 -14.09
N ASN A 213 11.76 38.21 -14.83
CA ASN A 213 11.85 38.26 -16.29
C ASN A 213 12.13 39.66 -16.89
N CYS A 214 12.55 40.62 -16.06
CA CYS A 214 12.92 41.97 -16.50
C CYS A 214 14.22 41.92 -17.32
N PRO A 215 14.29 42.57 -18.51
CA PRO A 215 15.53 42.63 -19.28
C PRO A 215 16.57 43.47 -18.52
N ILE A 216 17.78 42.93 -18.37
CA ILE A 216 18.94 43.70 -17.90
C ILE A 216 19.59 44.33 -19.13
N SER A 217 19.71 45.65 -19.16
CA SER A 217 20.36 46.34 -20.29
C SER A 217 21.84 45.92 -20.38
N PRO A 218 22.40 45.75 -21.59
CA PRO A 218 23.79 45.30 -21.74
C PRO A 218 24.78 46.32 -21.15
N VAL A 219 24.43 47.61 -21.14
CA VAL A 219 25.22 48.68 -20.52
C VAL A 219 25.29 48.50 -19.00
N LEU A 220 24.17 48.25 -18.33
CA LEU A 220 24.12 48.07 -16.87
C LEU A 220 24.79 46.75 -16.46
N PHE A 221 24.61 45.67 -17.23
CA PHE A 221 25.31 44.41 -17.00
C PHE A 221 26.84 44.58 -17.14
N ASN A 222 27.31 45.24 -18.20
CA ASN A 222 28.74 45.45 -18.42
C ASN A 222 29.34 46.39 -17.36
N SER A 223 28.64 47.46 -16.98
CA SER A 223 29.06 48.37 -15.89
C SER A 223 29.21 47.63 -14.55
N LEU A 224 28.24 46.78 -14.21
CA LEU A 224 28.30 45.93 -13.02
C LEU A 224 29.47 44.91 -13.09
N CYS A 225 29.75 44.33 -14.26
CA CYS A 225 30.92 43.47 -14.45
C CYS A 225 32.26 44.22 -14.33
N VAL A 226 32.36 45.47 -14.82
CA VAL A 226 33.56 46.32 -14.62
C VAL A 226 33.76 46.63 -13.14
N PHE A 227 32.71 47.06 -12.44
CA PHE A 227 32.76 47.32 -11.00
C PHE A 227 33.21 46.08 -10.21
N LEU A 228 32.61 44.92 -10.47
CA LEU A 228 32.97 43.66 -9.81
C LEU A 228 34.40 43.20 -10.15
N ALA A 229 34.87 43.42 -11.39
CA ALA A 229 36.24 43.10 -11.78
C ALA A 229 37.24 43.96 -10.98
N ILE A 230 37.05 45.28 -10.94
CA ILE A 230 37.88 46.21 -10.15
C ILE A 230 37.84 45.83 -8.66
N PHE A 231 36.65 45.56 -8.12
CA PHE A 231 36.48 45.17 -6.72
C PHE A 231 37.19 43.84 -6.39
N SER A 232 37.08 42.82 -7.26
CA SER A 232 37.80 41.55 -7.10
C SER A 232 39.32 41.70 -7.20
N ALA A 233 39.84 42.52 -8.13
CA ALA A 233 41.28 42.81 -8.24
C ALA A 233 41.80 43.52 -6.98
N GLY A 234 41.09 44.54 -6.50
CA GLY A 234 41.41 45.22 -5.23
C GLY A 234 41.37 44.27 -4.03
N HIS A 235 40.38 43.40 -3.94
CA HIS A 235 40.24 42.40 -2.87
C HIS A 235 41.40 41.39 -2.89
N ILE A 236 41.81 40.90 -4.06
CA ILE A 236 42.98 40.02 -4.23
C ILE A 236 44.28 40.74 -3.81
N ILE A 237 44.45 42.00 -4.22
CA ILE A 237 45.62 42.83 -3.83
C ILE A 237 45.67 43.05 -2.31
N VAL A 238 44.54 43.36 -1.66
CA VAL A 238 44.46 43.54 -0.20
C VAL A 238 44.77 42.23 0.54
N LEU A 239 44.19 41.10 0.08
CA LEU A 239 44.50 39.78 0.66
C LEU A 239 45.97 39.42 0.52
N TYR A 240 46.62 39.78 -0.60
CA TYR A 240 48.05 39.54 -0.82
C TYR A 240 48.96 40.46 -0.01
N LEU A 241 48.64 41.76 0.06
CA LEU A 241 49.36 42.74 0.89
C LEU A 241 49.38 42.31 2.36
N TYR A 242 48.27 41.77 2.87
CA TYR A 242 48.19 41.22 4.23
C TYR A 242 48.97 39.91 4.45
N GLN A 243 49.59 39.33 3.42
CA GLN A 243 50.58 38.24 3.60
C GLN A 243 52.03 38.73 3.70
N LEU A 244 52.27 40.03 3.48
CA LEU A 244 53.60 40.62 3.70
C LEU A 244 53.80 40.86 5.21
N PRO A 245 54.98 40.55 5.79
CA PRO A 245 55.22 40.63 7.24
C PRO A 245 54.80 41.97 7.85
N TYR A 246 55.22 43.06 7.20
CA TYR A 246 54.95 44.44 7.62
C TYR A 246 53.47 44.76 7.88
N PHE A 247 52.54 44.19 7.11
CA PHE A 247 51.10 44.46 7.30
C PHE A 247 50.46 43.57 8.38
N GLN A 248 51.01 42.38 8.65
CA GLN A 248 50.59 41.54 9.77
C GLN A 248 51.10 42.12 11.10
N ASP A 249 52.33 42.63 11.13
CA ASP A 249 52.93 43.29 12.30
C ASP A 249 52.20 44.59 12.66
N LEU A 250 51.63 45.29 11.66
CA LEU A 250 50.88 46.54 11.86
C LEU A 250 49.43 46.33 12.31
N ILE A 251 48.78 45.23 11.90
CA ILE A 251 47.35 44.96 12.15
C ILE A 251 47.16 43.48 12.54
N SER A 252 46.96 43.22 13.83
CA SER A 252 46.71 41.87 14.35
C SER A 252 45.37 41.29 13.88
N SER A 253 45.36 39.98 13.58
CA SER A 253 44.20 39.26 13.04
C SER A 253 43.04 39.02 14.01
N GLU A 254 43.23 39.28 15.31
CA GLU A 254 42.20 39.06 16.34
C GLU A 254 41.15 40.20 16.39
N ILE A 255 41.51 41.37 15.84
CA ILE A 255 40.70 42.59 15.85
C ILE A 255 39.39 42.40 15.07
N ILE A 256 38.28 42.85 15.64
CA ILE A 256 36.91 42.72 15.08
C ILE A 256 36.84 43.16 13.61
N TYR A 257 37.46 44.29 13.25
CA TYR A 257 37.48 44.79 11.87
C TYR A 257 38.11 43.80 10.87
N VAL A 258 39.17 43.09 11.26
CA VAL A 258 39.82 42.08 10.40
C VAL A 258 38.90 40.86 10.21
N ARG A 259 38.23 40.43 11.29
CA ARG A 259 37.23 39.35 11.26
C ARG A 259 36.01 39.70 10.39
N ILE A 260 35.48 40.92 10.50
CA ILE A 260 34.34 41.42 9.70
C ILE A 260 34.70 41.55 8.21
N LEU A 261 35.90 42.02 7.87
CA LEU A 261 36.37 42.11 6.48
C LEU A 261 36.69 40.73 5.88
N GLY A 262 36.86 39.69 6.69
CA GLY A 262 37.19 38.33 6.24
C GLY A 262 38.63 38.18 5.77
N ILE A 263 39.52 39.05 6.22
CA ILE A 263 40.96 39.01 5.90
C ILE A 263 41.61 37.99 6.85
N VAL A 264 42.32 37.00 6.31
CA VAL A 264 42.91 35.90 7.09
C VAL A 264 44.40 35.74 6.75
N PRO A 265 45.30 35.56 7.73
CA PRO A 265 46.69 35.23 7.47
C PRO A 265 46.83 33.75 7.04
N PHE A 266 47.31 33.51 5.83
CA PHE A 266 47.64 32.18 5.32
C PHE A 266 49.03 31.75 5.79
N ILE A 267 49.97 32.70 5.82
CA ILE A 267 51.35 32.51 6.25
C ILE A 267 51.52 33.18 7.61
N LYS A 268 52.26 32.50 8.50
CA LYS A 268 52.68 33.02 9.80
C LYS A 268 54.17 33.35 9.74
N THR A 269 54.49 34.62 9.85
CA THR A 269 55.87 35.09 9.89
C THR A 269 56.53 34.75 11.23
N ASN A 270 57.86 34.54 11.21
CA ASN A 270 58.65 34.32 12.42
C ASN A 270 59.89 35.20 12.38
N ILE A 271 59.98 36.14 13.33
CA ILE A 271 61.03 37.16 13.46
C ILE A 271 62.44 36.54 13.48
N MET A 272 62.58 35.30 13.97
CA MET A 272 63.86 34.60 14.07
C MET A 272 64.29 33.88 12.77
N ALA A 273 63.38 33.66 11.81
CA ALA A 273 63.67 32.92 10.58
C ALA A 273 62.80 33.41 9.37
N PRO A 274 62.87 34.69 8.97
CA PRO A 274 62.03 35.26 7.91
C PRO A 274 62.22 34.61 6.53
N TRP A 275 63.27 33.84 6.31
CA TRP A 275 63.52 33.07 5.08
C TRP A 275 62.76 31.73 5.00
N LYS A 276 62.04 31.33 6.05
CA LYS A 276 61.35 30.03 6.12
C LYS A 276 59.83 30.20 6.11
N LEU A 277 59.19 29.72 5.05
CA LEU A 277 57.74 29.78 4.89
C LEU A 277 57.03 28.86 5.90
N HIS A 278 56.17 29.41 6.75
CA HIS A 278 55.33 28.66 7.68
C HIS A 278 53.85 28.97 7.43
N ILE A 279 53.06 27.93 7.11
CA ILE A 279 51.61 28.02 6.89
C ILE A 279 50.89 28.00 8.25
N HIS A 280 49.78 28.73 8.38
CA HIS A 280 49.01 28.78 9.64
C HIS A 280 48.35 27.41 9.96
N PRO A 281 48.53 26.83 11.16
CA PRO A 281 48.20 25.42 11.43
C PRO A 281 46.70 25.09 11.56
N HIS A 282 45.82 26.10 11.65
CA HIS A 282 44.37 25.93 11.81
C HIS A 282 43.58 26.51 10.64
N LEU A 283 44.05 26.28 9.40
CA LEU A 283 43.40 26.82 8.20
C LEU A 283 42.25 25.92 7.72
N ASN A 284 41.01 26.37 7.86
CA ASN A 284 39.84 25.67 7.34
C ASN A 284 39.80 25.70 5.80
N TRP A 285 39.38 24.60 5.16
CA TRP A 285 39.38 24.46 3.69
C TRP A 285 38.64 25.57 2.91
N PRO A 286 37.54 26.20 3.38
CA PRO A 286 36.89 27.27 2.63
C PRO A 286 37.77 28.52 2.53
N VAL A 287 38.56 28.81 3.57
CA VAL A 287 39.52 29.91 3.60
C VAL A 287 40.60 29.69 2.54
N ALA A 288 41.12 28.46 2.43
CA ALA A 288 42.14 28.09 1.45
C ALA A 288 41.67 28.26 -0.01
N LEU A 289 40.39 28.04 -0.30
CA LEU A 289 39.85 28.16 -1.67
C LEU A 289 39.35 29.57 -2.02
N ASN A 290 39.08 30.44 -1.06
CA ASN A 290 38.54 31.79 -1.31
C ASN A 290 39.37 32.60 -2.34
N PRO A 291 40.71 32.70 -2.23
CA PRO A 291 41.52 33.43 -3.22
C PRO A 291 41.45 32.83 -4.64
N PHE A 292 41.31 31.51 -4.77
CA PHE A 292 41.16 30.83 -6.06
C PHE A 292 39.82 31.15 -6.73
N PHE A 293 38.72 31.14 -5.96
CA PHE A 293 37.41 31.53 -6.48
C PHE A 293 37.34 33.02 -6.85
N LEU A 294 37.99 33.91 -6.07
CA LEU A 294 38.11 35.34 -6.41
C LEU A 294 38.92 35.56 -7.69
N LEU A 295 40.06 34.87 -7.85
CA LEU A 295 40.88 34.96 -9.06
C LEU A 295 40.14 34.42 -10.29
N SER A 296 39.45 33.29 -10.14
CA SER A 296 38.60 32.70 -11.20
C SER A 296 37.47 33.64 -11.61
N LEU A 297 36.81 34.29 -10.64
CA LEU A 297 35.80 35.31 -10.88
C LEU A 297 36.38 36.53 -11.63
N TYR A 298 37.54 37.05 -11.22
CA TYR A 298 38.22 38.16 -11.92
C TYR A 298 38.52 37.83 -13.38
N TYR A 299 39.19 36.70 -13.64
CA TYR A 299 39.53 36.27 -15.00
C TYR A 299 38.29 36.05 -15.87
N LEU A 300 37.22 35.46 -15.32
CA LEU A 300 35.98 35.25 -16.05
C LEU A 300 35.25 36.56 -16.36
N LEU A 301 35.21 37.51 -15.40
CA LEU A 301 34.64 38.84 -15.61
C LEU A 301 35.38 39.59 -16.72
N VAL A 302 36.72 39.60 -16.70
CA VAL A 302 37.55 40.25 -17.74
C VAL A 302 37.32 39.58 -19.12
N ARG A 303 37.33 38.25 -19.19
CA ARG A 303 37.10 37.51 -20.45
C ARG A 303 35.69 37.75 -21.03
N ILE A 304 34.67 37.96 -20.19
CA ILE A 304 33.29 38.23 -20.62
C ILE A 304 33.05 39.73 -20.90
N LEU A 305 33.81 40.64 -20.30
CA LEU A 305 33.87 42.03 -20.77
C LEU A 305 34.41 42.13 -22.20
N GLN A 306 35.26 41.18 -22.62
CA GLN A 306 35.73 41.02 -23.99
C GLN A 306 34.76 40.21 -24.90
N GLN A 307 33.76 39.46 -24.37
CA GLN A 307 32.94 38.50 -25.15
C GLN A 307 31.46 38.40 -24.70
N ARG A 308 30.50 38.62 -25.63
CA ARG A 308 29.04 38.73 -25.35
C ARG A 308 28.25 37.39 -25.34
N ALA A 309 27.61 37.03 -24.19
CA ALA A 309 26.27 36.36 -24.01
C ALA A 309 25.99 34.92 -24.58
N LEU A 310 25.10 34.04 -24.05
CA LEU A 310 24.07 33.98 -22.95
C LEU A 310 23.76 32.46 -22.60
N PRO A 311 23.16 32.06 -21.42
CA PRO A 311 23.45 30.74 -20.76
C PRO A 311 22.32 29.70 -20.38
N ALA A 312 22.69 28.62 -19.63
CA ALA A 312 21.97 27.34 -19.33
C ALA A 312 21.21 27.19 -17.94
N LYS A 313 20.85 25.95 -17.47
CA LYS A 313 19.91 25.63 -16.33
C LYS A 313 20.09 24.25 -15.59
N VAL A 314 19.32 24.02 -14.46
CA VAL A 314 18.91 22.74 -13.74
C VAL A 314 19.76 22.32 -12.48
N TRP A 315 19.30 21.82 -11.29
CA TRP A 315 18.05 21.83 -10.42
C TRP A 315 18.34 21.53 -8.89
N SER A 316 17.43 20.98 -8.03
CA SER A 316 17.45 21.14 -6.54
C SER A 316 16.54 20.22 -5.63
N ILE A 317 16.76 20.11 -4.27
CA ILE A 317 15.77 20.22 -3.10
C ILE A 317 16.21 19.65 -1.68
N THR A 318 15.93 20.33 -0.51
CA THR A 318 15.60 19.87 0.92
C THR A 318 16.07 20.81 2.11
N TYR A 319 15.26 21.12 3.20
CA TYR A 319 15.55 21.71 4.59
C TYR A 319 14.26 22.13 5.42
N ASN A 320 14.33 22.66 6.69
CA ASN A 320 13.18 23.12 7.58
C ASN A 320 13.59 24.03 8.81
N SER A 321 12.76 24.98 9.30
CA SER A 321 12.93 25.76 10.60
C SER A 321 11.66 26.54 11.09
N TRP A 322 11.65 27.20 12.28
CA TRP A 322 10.49 27.97 12.84
C TRP A 322 9.98 29.08 11.91
N LEU A 323 10.88 29.82 11.23
CA LEU A 323 10.48 30.83 10.24
C LEU A 323 9.81 30.22 8.98
N THR A 324 9.91 28.90 8.81
CA THR A 324 9.13 28.13 7.83
C THR A 324 7.77 27.66 8.36
N PHE A 325 7.42 27.87 9.64
CA PHE A 325 6.06 27.64 10.15
C PHE A 325 5.02 28.53 9.44
N VAL A 326 5.39 29.78 9.16
CA VAL A 326 4.57 30.70 8.35
C VAL A 326 4.36 30.13 6.95
N LEU A 327 5.38 29.52 6.35
CA LEU A 327 5.29 28.84 5.05
C LEU A 327 4.46 27.54 5.12
N LEU A 328 4.50 26.82 6.25
CA LEU A 328 3.67 25.64 6.50
C LEU A 328 2.19 26.01 6.62
N ILE A 329 1.86 27.04 7.41
CA ILE A 329 0.49 27.58 7.50
C ILE A 329 0.03 28.10 6.13
N TRP A 330 0.87 28.89 5.43
CA TRP A 330 0.51 29.44 4.11
C TRP A 330 0.27 28.34 3.07
N SER A 331 1.11 27.31 3.07
CA SER A 331 0.89 26.08 2.28
C SER A 331 -0.45 25.44 2.65
N CYS A 332 -0.70 25.17 3.93
CA CYS A 332 -1.95 24.59 4.41
C CYS A 332 -3.19 25.39 3.98
N VAL A 333 -3.14 26.73 4.04
CA VAL A 333 -4.20 27.61 3.56
C VAL A 333 -4.40 27.48 2.05
N ILE A 334 -3.33 27.50 1.24
CA ILE A 334 -3.40 27.28 -0.22
C ILE A 334 -4.04 25.93 -0.55
N TRP A 335 -3.72 24.85 0.20
CA TRP A 335 -4.33 23.54 -0.03
C TRP A 335 -5.85 23.52 0.19
N MET A 336 -6.39 24.38 1.07
CA MET A 336 -7.84 24.48 1.29
C MET A 336 -8.59 25.29 0.22
N VAL A 337 -7.89 26.02 -0.65
CA VAL A 337 -8.53 26.82 -1.72
C VAL A 337 -8.80 25.95 -2.94
N HIS A 338 -9.97 26.11 -3.57
CA HIS A 338 -10.37 25.38 -4.77
C HIS A 338 -9.33 25.54 -5.91
N ASP A 339 -9.08 26.79 -6.31
CA ASP A 339 -8.17 27.13 -7.40
C ASP A 339 -6.72 27.30 -6.91
N ARG A 340 -6.22 26.31 -6.15
CA ARG A 340 -4.92 26.36 -5.46
C ARG A 340 -3.75 26.79 -6.36
N HIS A 341 -3.80 26.50 -7.66
CA HIS A 341 -2.83 26.95 -8.65
C HIS A 341 -2.81 28.48 -8.79
N LEU A 342 -3.97 29.11 -9.00
CA LEU A 342 -4.09 30.57 -9.15
C LEU A 342 -3.61 31.31 -7.90
N TYR A 343 -3.99 30.83 -6.71
CA TYR A 343 -3.60 31.46 -5.45
C TYR A 343 -2.14 31.20 -5.08
N ALA A 344 -1.60 30.01 -5.36
CA ALA A 344 -0.16 29.74 -5.23
C ALA A 344 0.63 30.70 -6.12
N LEU A 345 0.32 30.76 -7.42
CA LEU A 345 0.96 31.65 -8.40
C LEU A 345 0.91 33.12 -7.95
N ARG A 346 -0.27 33.62 -7.56
CA ARG A 346 -0.47 34.99 -7.05
C ARG A 346 0.33 35.28 -5.78
N SER A 347 0.65 34.27 -4.97
CA SER A 347 1.47 34.42 -3.76
C SER A 347 2.99 34.35 -3.99
N LEU A 348 3.45 33.86 -5.15
CA LEU A 348 4.88 33.71 -5.47
C LEU A 348 5.76 34.96 -5.26
N PRO A 349 5.37 36.20 -5.63
CA PRO A 349 6.24 37.36 -5.37
C PRO A 349 6.44 37.63 -3.87
N PHE A 350 5.43 37.34 -3.04
CA PHE A 350 5.54 37.44 -1.57
C PHE A 350 6.40 36.31 -1.00
N LEU A 351 6.28 35.09 -1.53
CA LEU A 351 7.13 33.95 -1.13
C LEU A 351 8.60 34.16 -1.51
N VAL A 352 8.88 34.69 -2.70
CA VAL A 352 10.24 35.04 -3.14
C VAL A 352 10.84 36.15 -2.26
N THR A 353 10.08 37.22 -1.96
CA THR A 353 10.60 38.30 -1.10
C THR A 353 10.83 37.84 0.33
N TYR A 354 9.93 37.05 0.92
CA TYR A 354 10.12 36.44 2.24
C TYR A 354 11.34 35.50 2.28
N GLY A 355 11.46 34.60 1.29
CA GLY A 355 12.60 33.68 1.18
C GLY A 355 13.95 34.38 0.97
N ASN A 356 13.98 35.52 0.26
CA ASN A 356 15.16 36.38 0.17
C ASN A 356 15.53 36.92 1.57
N VAL A 357 14.58 37.42 2.36
CA VAL A 357 14.83 37.92 3.73
C VAL A 357 15.39 36.81 4.64
N LEU A 358 14.86 35.59 4.57
CA LEU A 358 15.40 34.45 5.33
C LEU A 358 16.85 34.10 4.95
N VAL A 359 17.16 34.13 3.65
CA VAL A 359 18.52 33.86 3.14
C VAL A 359 19.50 34.96 3.56
N ILE A 360 19.07 36.22 3.61
CA ILE A 360 19.89 37.34 4.11
C ILE A 360 20.11 37.24 5.62
N LEU A 361 19.07 36.91 6.40
CA LEU A 361 19.19 36.75 7.86
C LEU A 361 20.18 35.63 8.21
N ASN A 362 20.11 34.49 7.51
CA ASN A 362 21.03 33.38 7.67
C ASN A 362 22.49 33.76 7.30
N PHE A 363 22.68 34.56 6.23
CA PHE A 363 24.00 35.09 5.88
C PHE A 363 24.60 35.98 6.97
N ILE A 364 23.79 36.83 7.63
CA ILE A 364 24.23 37.68 8.75
C ILE A 364 24.61 36.84 9.98
N VAL A 365 23.82 35.80 10.30
CA VAL A 365 24.13 34.83 11.38
C VAL A 365 25.36 33.98 11.07
N GLY A 366 25.73 33.84 9.79
CA GLY A 366 26.94 33.14 9.35
C GLY A 366 28.25 33.91 9.54
N LEU A 367 28.23 35.20 9.89
CA LEU A 367 29.43 36.01 10.10
C LEU A 367 30.27 35.51 11.29
N ASN A 368 31.61 35.66 11.21
CA ASN A 368 32.56 35.20 12.22
C ASN A 368 32.65 36.13 13.46
N LEU A 369 31.51 36.33 14.13
CA LEU A 369 31.29 37.17 15.31
C LEU A 369 30.74 36.32 16.47
N SER A 370 30.87 36.79 17.71
CA SER A 370 30.26 36.09 18.84
C SER A 370 28.74 36.35 18.90
N GLN A 371 28.00 35.43 19.53
CA GLN A 371 26.53 35.53 19.59
C GLN A 371 26.06 36.71 20.46
N GLU A 372 26.90 37.16 21.41
CA GLU A 372 26.67 38.34 22.25
C GLU A 372 26.99 39.65 21.51
N GLU A 373 27.97 39.65 20.59
CA GLU A 373 28.25 40.79 19.68
C GLU A 373 27.10 41.05 18.69
N LEU A 374 26.38 40.01 18.27
CA LEU A 374 25.40 40.09 17.17
C LEU A 374 23.97 40.49 17.63
N PHE A 375 23.55 40.11 18.84
CA PHE A 375 22.20 40.38 19.37
C PHE A 375 22.23 40.84 20.85
N PRO A 376 22.79 42.03 21.16
CA PRO A 376 22.90 42.50 22.53
C PRO A 376 21.53 42.66 23.21
N GLY A 377 21.34 41.95 24.33
CA GLY A 377 20.15 42.06 25.19
C GLY A 377 18.99 41.10 24.87
N VAL A 378 19.10 40.21 23.88
CA VAL A 378 18.04 39.22 23.57
C VAL A 378 18.23 37.94 24.41
N PRO A 379 17.20 37.42 25.10
CA PRO A 379 17.33 36.20 25.89
C PRO A 379 17.59 34.96 25.03
N THR A 380 18.51 34.11 25.49
CA THR A 380 19.03 32.95 24.72
C THR A 380 17.97 31.92 24.35
N SER A 381 16.93 31.71 25.16
CA SER A 381 15.82 30.82 24.82
C SER A 381 15.09 31.26 23.54
N LEU A 382 14.86 32.56 23.38
CA LEU A 382 14.18 33.15 22.22
C LEU A 382 15.07 33.08 20.96
N LEU A 383 16.39 33.19 21.11
CA LEU A 383 17.36 32.97 20.03
C LEU A 383 17.45 31.49 19.60
N ILE A 384 17.25 30.55 20.54
CA ILE A 384 17.19 29.11 20.28
C ILE A 384 15.88 28.74 19.58
N ASP A 385 14.73 29.24 20.03
CA ASP A 385 13.45 29.08 19.34
C ASP A 385 13.53 29.66 17.90
N LEU A 386 14.17 30.81 17.68
CA LEU A 386 14.33 31.36 16.33
C LEU A 386 15.34 30.60 15.43
N ASP A 387 15.98 29.54 15.93
CA ASP A 387 16.93 28.67 15.21
C ASP A 387 18.10 29.43 14.55
N LEU A 388 18.59 30.48 15.24
CA LEU A 388 19.65 31.38 14.77
C LEU A 388 21.05 30.79 15.01
N LYS A 389 21.26 29.54 14.57
CA LYS A 389 22.53 28.80 14.69
C LYS A 389 23.25 28.77 13.34
N PRO A 390 24.58 28.98 13.27
CA PRO A 390 25.31 28.92 12.00
C PRO A 390 25.31 27.51 11.41
N TYR A 391 24.66 27.35 10.26
CA TYR A 391 24.61 26.11 9.47
C TYR A 391 25.58 26.14 8.29
N SER A 392 26.18 25.00 7.95
CA SER A 392 27.26 24.91 6.95
C SER A 392 26.83 24.94 5.47
N LEU A 393 25.52 24.94 5.17
CA LEU A 393 24.99 25.14 3.82
C LEU A 393 23.80 26.13 3.86
N PRO A 394 23.80 27.21 3.03
CA PRO A 394 22.72 28.19 3.01
C PRO A 394 21.50 27.73 2.18
N CYS A 395 20.31 28.22 2.55
CA CYS A 395 19.00 27.80 2.02
C CYS A 395 18.69 28.16 0.55
N ILE A 396 19.69 28.61 -0.22
CA ILE A 396 19.58 29.09 -1.62
C ILE A 396 18.99 28.02 -2.54
N LEU A 397 19.27 26.74 -2.24
CA LEU A 397 18.73 25.58 -2.95
C LEU A 397 17.20 25.63 -3.07
N TYR A 398 16.50 26.09 -2.03
CA TYR A 398 15.06 26.30 -2.04
C TYR A 398 14.64 27.62 -2.67
N GLN A 399 15.37 28.71 -2.41
CA GLN A 399 15.03 30.01 -3.00
C GLN A 399 15.04 29.97 -4.54
N LEU A 400 15.91 29.12 -5.11
CA LEU A 400 15.94 28.78 -6.54
C LEU A 400 14.63 28.16 -7.06
N THR A 401 13.88 27.38 -6.28
CA THR A 401 12.58 26.84 -6.73
C THR A 401 11.51 27.92 -6.78
N PHE A 402 11.46 28.83 -5.79
CA PHE A 402 10.57 29.99 -5.82
C PHE A 402 10.91 30.96 -6.94
N TRP A 403 12.20 31.23 -7.20
CA TRP A 403 12.63 32.05 -8.35
C TRP A 403 12.23 31.44 -9.70
N LEU A 404 12.30 30.11 -9.85
CA LEU A 404 11.88 29.41 -11.07
C LEU A 404 10.36 29.44 -11.26
N LEU A 405 9.59 29.20 -10.20
CA LEU A 405 8.12 29.28 -10.22
C LEU A 405 7.64 30.70 -10.55
N LEU A 406 8.24 31.74 -9.94
CA LEU A 406 7.90 33.13 -10.25
C LEU A 406 8.24 33.47 -11.72
N LYS A 407 9.36 32.95 -12.26
CA LYS A 407 9.68 33.13 -13.68
C LYS A 407 8.67 32.44 -14.60
N GLN A 408 8.24 31.22 -14.27
CA GLN A 408 7.17 30.53 -15.01
C GLN A 408 5.87 31.33 -14.97
N TYR A 409 5.49 31.89 -13.82
CA TYR A 409 4.29 32.72 -13.67
C TYR A 409 4.33 33.98 -14.53
N VAL A 410 5.43 34.75 -14.49
CA VAL A 410 5.58 35.98 -15.28
C VAL A 410 5.60 35.65 -16.79
N MET A 411 6.26 34.56 -17.20
CA MET A 411 6.24 34.11 -18.59
C MET A 411 4.85 33.64 -19.04
N GLN A 412 4.06 33.02 -18.15
CA GLN A 412 2.66 32.65 -18.44
C GLN A 412 1.78 33.89 -18.60
N ILE A 413 1.86 34.88 -17.69
CA ILE A 413 1.10 36.15 -17.82
C ILE A 413 1.44 36.84 -19.14
N GLN A 414 2.73 36.93 -19.50
CA GLN A 414 3.11 37.56 -20.76
C GLN A 414 2.55 36.78 -21.95
N LYS A 415 2.73 35.45 -22.01
CA LYS A 415 2.19 34.61 -23.09
C LYS A 415 0.67 34.67 -23.19
N GLN A 416 -0.06 34.81 -22.07
CA GLN A 416 -1.52 34.99 -22.10
C GLN A 416 -1.91 36.33 -22.72
N LYS A 417 -1.22 37.43 -22.39
CA LYS A 417 -1.45 38.73 -23.06
C LYS A 417 -1.11 38.68 -24.54
N ASP A 418 0.00 38.03 -24.89
CA ASP A 418 0.43 37.85 -26.27
C ASP A 418 -0.59 36.98 -27.05
N GLU A 419 -1.20 35.97 -26.42
CA GLU A 419 -2.27 35.13 -27.00
C GLU A 419 -3.65 35.81 -27.05
N GLU A 420 -3.98 36.67 -26.09
CA GLU A 420 -5.20 37.49 -26.11
C GLU A 420 -5.13 38.48 -27.29
N PHE A 421 -3.99 39.15 -27.45
CA PHE A 421 -3.69 39.99 -28.63
C PHE A 421 -3.73 39.18 -29.94
N LEU A 422 -3.22 37.94 -29.95
CA LEU A 422 -3.29 37.08 -31.14
C LEU A 422 -4.73 36.63 -31.48
N LYS A 423 -5.59 36.42 -30.47
CA LYS A 423 -7.01 36.05 -30.65
C LYS A 423 -7.87 37.21 -31.14
N GLU A 424 -7.49 38.45 -30.83
CA GLU A 424 -8.10 39.65 -31.43
C GLU A 424 -7.80 39.75 -32.94
N VAL A 425 -6.71 39.12 -33.40
CA VAL A 425 -6.23 39.17 -34.79
C VAL A 425 -6.67 37.96 -35.64
N ILE A 426 -6.86 36.76 -35.04
CA ILE A 426 -7.09 35.51 -35.78
C ILE A 426 -8.46 34.90 -35.48
N VAL A 427 -9.50 35.44 -36.13
CA VAL A 427 -10.86 34.87 -36.15
C VAL A 427 -11.14 34.19 -37.50
N HIS A 428 -10.35 33.16 -37.84
CA HIS A 428 -10.70 32.08 -38.77
C HIS A 428 -9.52 31.09 -38.93
N GLN A 429 -9.60 29.90 -38.30
CA GLN A 429 -9.04 28.58 -38.70
C GLN A 429 -8.85 27.70 -37.46
N THR A 430 -9.79 26.80 -37.14
CA THR A 430 -9.63 25.82 -36.04
C THR A 430 -10.60 24.64 -36.13
N GLU A 431 -10.45 23.75 -37.13
CA GLU A 431 -11.34 22.57 -37.29
C GLU A 431 -10.65 21.20 -37.44
N MET A 432 -9.31 21.11 -37.57
CA MET A 432 -8.63 19.82 -37.83
C MET A 432 -7.88 19.17 -36.64
N ASP A 433 -7.62 19.88 -35.54
CA ASP A 433 -6.91 19.33 -34.36
C ASP A 433 -7.79 18.49 -33.41
N THR A 434 -9.09 18.39 -33.69
CA THR A 434 -10.10 17.83 -32.76
C THR A 434 -9.95 16.31 -32.53
N SER A 435 -9.36 15.58 -33.50
CA SER A 435 -9.41 14.11 -33.53
C SER A 435 -8.51 13.40 -32.52
N GLN A 436 -7.28 13.88 -32.29
CA GLN A 436 -6.36 13.27 -31.31
C GLN A 436 -6.77 13.58 -29.86
N ASN A 437 -7.38 14.73 -29.62
CA ASN A 437 -7.86 15.15 -28.31
C ASN A 437 -8.98 14.23 -27.79
N LEU A 438 -9.88 13.78 -28.67
CA LEU A 438 -11.02 12.93 -28.35
C LEU A 438 -10.63 11.64 -27.59
N PHE A 439 -9.52 10.98 -27.95
CA PHE A 439 -9.08 9.77 -27.27
C PHE A 439 -8.68 10.04 -25.81
N MET A 440 -7.88 11.09 -25.58
CA MET A 440 -7.45 11.48 -24.24
C MET A 440 -8.62 12.01 -23.39
N GLU A 441 -9.59 12.66 -24.01
CA GLU A 441 -10.83 13.10 -23.36
C GLU A 441 -11.71 11.90 -22.95
N ILE A 442 -11.93 10.93 -23.84
CA ILE A 442 -12.67 9.69 -23.52
C ILE A 442 -11.97 8.93 -22.39
N LEU A 443 -10.66 8.69 -22.49
CA LEU A 443 -9.88 7.99 -21.47
C LEU A 443 -9.91 8.75 -20.13
N GLY A 444 -9.77 10.08 -20.16
CA GLY A 444 -9.91 10.95 -18.99
C GLY A 444 -11.30 10.89 -18.35
N SER A 445 -12.37 10.82 -19.16
CA SER A 445 -13.75 10.70 -18.67
C SER A 445 -14.00 9.35 -17.98
N ILE A 446 -13.45 8.26 -18.53
CA ILE A 446 -13.53 6.90 -17.95
C ILE A 446 -12.75 6.87 -16.63
N PHE A 447 -11.52 7.36 -16.61
CA PHE A 447 -10.70 7.43 -15.41
C PHE A 447 -11.35 8.30 -14.32
N LYS A 448 -11.89 9.47 -14.67
CA LYS A 448 -12.68 10.31 -13.76
C LYS A 448 -13.88 9.55 -13.20
N ARG A 449 -14.66 8.86 -14.04
CA ARG A 449 -15.85 8.08 -13.60
C ARG A 449 -15.47 6.95 -12.64
N ILE A 450 -14.35 6.26 -12.87
CA ILE A 450 -13.82 5.22 -11.97
C ILE A 450 -13.38 5.82 -10.64
N LEU A 451 -12.62 6.93 -10.65
CA LEU A 451 -12.18 7.61 -9.44
C LEU A 451 -13.37 8.10 -8.62
N VAL A 452 -14.32 8.83 -9.23
CA VAL A 452 -15.53 9.33 -8.55
C VAL A 452 -16.30 8.18 -7.87
N LYS A 453 -16.42 7.02 -8.52
CA LYS A 453 -17.15 5.87 -7.94
C LYS A 453 -16.45 5.25 -6.73
N TYR A 454 -15.11 5.21 -6.69
CA TYR A 454 -14.37 4.41 -5.70
C TYR A 454 -13.49 5.21 -4.72
N TRP A 455 -13.22 6.50 -4.93
CA TRP A 455 -12.32 7.30 -4.08
C TRP A 455 -12.78 7.41 -2.62
N ILE A 456 -14.10 7.34 -2.36
CA ILE A 456 -14.64 7.32 -0.99
C ILE A 456 -14.17 6.11 -0.17
N TYR A 457 -13.95 4.95 -0.80
CA TYR A 457 -13.37 3.78 -0.13
C TYR A 457 -11.87 3.98 0.15
N PHE A 458 -11.14 4.60 -0.78
CA PHE A 458 -9.74 4.97 -0.57
C PHE A 458 -9.58 5.96 0.60
N CYS A 459 -10.45 6.97 0.70
CA CYS A 459 -10.51 7.87 1.87
C CYS A 459 -10.78 7.10 3.18
N SER A 460 -11.72 6.14 3.14
CA SER A 460 -12.07 5.30 4.29
C SER A 460 -10.90 4.42 4.77
N ILE A 461 -10.10 3.89 3.84
CA ILE A 461 -8.86 3.17 4.15
C ILE A 461 -7.82 4.11 4.79
N MET A 462 -7.69 5.35 4.30
CA MET A 462 -6.76 6.33 4.88
C MET A 462 -7.15 6.74 6.31
N PHE A 463 -8.45 6.88 6.63
CA PHE A 463 -8.91 7.05 8.02
C PHE A 463 -8.40 5.94 8.95
N PHE A 464 -8.45 4.69 8.50
CA PHE A 464 -7.96 3.54 9.27
C PHE A 464 -6.42 3.60 9.46
N ILE A 465 -5.66 3.87 8.39
CA ILE A 465 -4.18 3.93 8.46
C ILE A 465 -3.71 5.06 9.40
N VAL A 466 -4.30 6.25 9.33
CA VAL A 466 -3.99 7.36 10.26
C VAL A 466 -4.26 6.98 11.72
N SER A 467 -5.39 6.30 11.96
CA SER A 467 -5.88 6.01 13.30
C SER A 467 -5.14 4.89 14.01
N PHE A 468 -4.74 3.83 13.29
CA PHE A 468 -4.16 2.63 13.88
C PHE A 468 -2.63 2.52 13.75
N ASN A 469 -1.95 3.47 13.08
CA ASN A 469 -0.49 3.48 13.01
C ASN A 469 0.16 3.92 14.34
N GLY A 470 0.90 3.00 14.96
CA GLY A 470 1.73 3.25 16.14
C GLY A 470 0.96 3.28 17.47
N LYS A 471 1.40 4.12 18.42
CA LYS A 471 0.72 4.31 19.72
C LYS A 471 -0.72 4.80 19.50
N VAL A 472 -1.68 4.24 20.25
CA VAL A 472 -3.05 4.78 20.37
C VAL A 472 -3.00 6.06 21.21
N VAL A 473 -3.74 7.09 20.77
CA VAL A 473 -3.64 8.48 21.24
C VAL A 473 -5.02 9.14 21.09
N LEU A 474 -5.40 10.08 21.97
CA LEU A 474 -6.74 10.69 21.93
C LEU A 474 -7.11 11.30 20.56
N TYR A 475 -6.19 12.02 19.90
CA TYR A 475 -6.49 12.62 18.58
C TYR A 475 -6.80 11.57 17.49
N LYS A 476 -6.29 10.34 17.64
CA LYS A 476 -6.59 9.20 16.75
C LYS A 476 -7.94 8.56 17.08
N ILE A 477 -8.29 8.47 18.36
CA ILE A 477 -9.61 8.01 18.79
C ILE A 477 -10.70 8.93 18.22
N LEU A 478 -10.47 10.25 18.18
CA LEU A 478 -11.38 11.22 17.55
C LEU A 478 -11.54 11.01 16.03
N TYR A 479 -10.46 10.72 15.28
CA TYR A 479 -10.58 10.33 13.87
C TYR A 479 -11.48 9.09 13.68
N VAL A 480 -11.32 8.07 14.54
CA VAL A 480 -12.18 6.88 14.52
C VAL A 480 -13.62 7.21 14.90
N ILE A 481 -13.87 8.07 15.90
CA ILE A 481 -15.22 8.51 16.26
C ILE A 481 -15.91 9.20 15.07
N PHE A 482 -15.24 10.11 14.36
CA PHE A 482 -15.81 10.74 13.16
C PHE A 482 -16.08 9.72 12.05
N PHE A 483 -15.17 8.78 11.80
CA PHE A 483 -15.36 7.72 10.81
C PHE A 483 -16.54 6.81 11.17
N LEU A 484 -16.60 6.30 12.40
CA LEU A 484 -17.68 5.45 12.90
C LEU A 484 -19.04 6.16 12.88
N PHE A 485 -19.08 7.46 13.20
CA PHE A 485 -20.30 8.28 13.10
C PHE A 485 -20.78 8.39 11.64
N CYS A 486 -19.87 8.65 10.70
CA CYS A 486 -20.18 8.70 9.27
C CYS A 486 -20.72 7.35 8.76
N VAL A 487 -20.12 6.24 9.17
CA VAL A 487 -20.55 4.88 8.82
C VAL A 487 -21.90 4.52 9.47
N ALA A 488 -22.11 4.86 10.74
CA ALA A 488 -23.39 4.63 11.43
C ALA A 488 -24.53 5.45 10.81
N LEU A 489 -24.29 6.72 10.44
CA LEU A 489 -25.26 7.52 9.69
C LEU A 489 -25.57 6.90 8.32
N TYR A 490 -24.55 6.43 7.59
CA TYR A 490 -24.75 5.72 6.32
C TYR A 490 -25.69 4.50 6.50
N GLN A 491 -25.50 3.70 7.55
CA GLN A 491 -26.36 2.55 7.85
C GLN A 491 -27.78 2.97 8.21
N ILE A 492 -27.92 3.82 9.24
CA ILE A 492 -29.20 4.11 9.91
C ILE A 492 -30.11 4.98 9.04
N HIS A 493 -29.59 6.03 8.40
CA HIS A 493 -30.40 6.98 7.64
C HIS A 493 -29.63 7.61 6.46
N TYR A 494 -29.72 6.96 5.30
CA TYR A 494 -28.95 7.26 4.10
C TYR A 494 -29.16 8.68 3.53
N GLU A 495 -30.38 9.20 3.57
CA GLU A 495 -30.66 10.56 3.08
C GLU A 495 -29.96 11.64 3.92
N GLY A 496 -30.08 11.57 5.24
CA GLY A 496 -29.34 12.42 6.16
C GLY A 496 -27.83 12.29 5.96
N TRP A 497 -27.32 11.08 5.72
CA TRP A 497 -25.92 10.88 5.36
C TRP A 497 -25.53 11.63 4.08
N ARG A 498 -26.30 11.51 2.98
CA ARG A 498 -26.04 12.26 1.72
C ARG A 498 -26.02 13.78 1.97
N ARG A 499 -26.95 14.30 2.77
CA ARG A 499 -27.04 15.74 3.12
C ARG A 499 -25.88 16.21 4.00
N ILE A 500 -25.43 15.40 4.96
CA ILE A 500 -24.37 15.74 5.93
C ILE A 500 -22.95 15.53 5.36
N LEU A 501 -22.80 14.68 4.33
CA LEU A 501 -21.49 14.25 3.79
C LEU A 501 -20.53 15.41 3.46
N LYS A 502 -21.04 16.54 2.93
CA LYS A 502 -20.21 17.74 2.65
C LYS A 502 -19.60 18.33 3.93
N GLY A 503 -20.41 18.44 4.98
CA GLY A 503 -19.99 18.94 6.30
C GLY A 503 -19.01 17.99 6.98
N PHE A 504 -19.20 16.68 6.85
CA PHE A 504 -18.27 15.67 7.36
C PHE A 504 -16.85 15.84 6.79
N TRP A 505 -16.70 16.01 5.47
CA TRP A 505 -15.38 16.24 4.85
C TRP A 505 -14.75 17.56 5.31
N LEU A 506 -15.54 18.64 5.40
CA LEU A 506 -15.08 19.94 5.89
C LEU A 506 -14.56 19.86 7.35
N ILE A 507 -15.30 19.18 8.22
CA ILE A 507 -14.91 18.94 9.63
C ILE A 507 -13.63 18.10 9.68
N SER A 508 -13.52 17.03 8.88
CA SER A 508 -12.33 16.16 8.84
C SER A 508 -11.06 16.91 8.40
N VAL A 509 -11.16 17.76 7.37
CA VAL A 509 -10.03 18.60 6.91
C VAL A 509 -9.66 19.64 7.97
N SER A 510 -10.65 20.34 8.55
CA SER A 510 -10.43 21.35 9.59
C SER A 510 -9.77 20.77 10.83
N TYR A 511 -10.25 19.61 11.29
CA TYR A 511 -9.66 18.87 12.41
C TYR A 511 -8.23 18.40 12.10
N SER A 512 -7.97 17.98 10.87
CA SER A 512 -6.62 17.58 10.44
C SER A 512 -5.62 18.73 10.41
N MET A 513 -6.06 19.95 10.05
CA MET A 513 -5.25 21.16 10.20
C MET A 513 -4.92 21.44 11.67
N ILE A 514 -5.91 21.34 12.57
CA ILE A 514 -5.71 21.55 14.01
C ILE A 514 -4.70 20.54 14.59
N VAL A 515 -4.81 19.26 14.21
CA VAL A 515 -3.85 18.21 14.63
C VAL A 515 -2.44 18.48 14.10
N LEU A 516 -2.29 18.90 12.83
CA LEU A 516 -0.98 19.26 12.25
C LEU A 516 -0.35 20.47 12.96
N ILE A 517 -1.12 21.52 13.21
CA ILE A 517 -0.68 22.72 13.93
C ILE A 517 -0.27 22.35 15.36
N ALA A 518 -1.07 21.58 16.08
CA ALA A 518 -0.77 21.16 17.46
C ALA A 518 0.49 20.27 17.55
N LEU A 519 0.68 19.35 16.60
CA LEU A 519 1.88 18.50 16.56
C LEU A 519 3.16 19.29 16.25
N TYR A 520 3.08 20.31 15.40
CA TYR A 520 4.22 21.16 15.04
C TYR A 520 4.54 22.18 16.15
N THR A 521 3.55 22.93 16.65
CA THR A 521 3.74 23.95 17.70
C THR A 521 4.27 23.38 19.02
N TYR A 522 3.94 22.13 19.34
CA TYR A 522 4.45 21.46 20.54
C TYR A 522 5.94 21.07 20.46
N GLN A 523 6.64 21.29 19.35
CA GLN A 523 8.08 21.00 19.24
C GLN A 523 8.97 22.11 19.84
N PHE A 524 8.36 23.17 20.39
CA PHE A 524 9.02 24.37 20.89
C PHE A 524 8.70 24.61 22.37
N GLU A 525 9.54 25.36 23.09
CA GLU A 525 9.51 25.32 24.57
C GLU A 525 8.37 26.12 25.22
N MET A 526 7.61 26.90 24.44
CA MET A 526 6.62 27.87 24.92
C MET A 526 5.26 27.77 24.19
N PRO A 527 4.12 27.91 24.89
CA PRO A 527 3.85 27.40 26.23
C PRO A 527 2.47 26.71 26.36
N LEU A 528 2.33 25.72 27.26
CA LEU A 528 1.01 25.24 27.72
C LEU A 528 1.06 24.82 29.20
N THR A 529 1.24 25.82 30.07
CA THR A 529 1.37 25.67 31.54
C THR A 529 0.14 25.11 32.25
N PHE A 530 -1.02 25.05 31.58
CA PHE A 530 -2.31 24.71 32.17
C PHE A 530 -2.57 23.21 32.45
N CYS A 531 -1.73 22.29 31.96
CA CYS A 531 -2.02 20.85 32.05
C CYS A 531 -0.79 20.00 32.39
N LYS A 532 -0.98 18.89 33.12
CA LYS A 532 0.12 18.06 33.64
C LYS A 532 0.80 17.30 32.50
N ARG A 533 2.13 17.37 32.38
CA ARG A 533 2.94 16.72 31.31
C ARG A 533 2.56 15.26 31.00
N LYS A 534 2.10 14.48 31.99
CA LYS A 534 1.61 13.09 31.79
C LYS A 534 0.31 12.99 30.98
N GLN A 535 -0.60 13.97 31.08
CA GLN A 535 -1.87 14.00 30.36
C GLN A 535 -1.69 14.49 28.91
N LEU A 536 -0.78 15.46 28.65
CA LEU A 536 -0.43 15.84 27.27
C LEU A 536 0.21 14.69 26.49
N LYS A 537 0.96 13.81 27.18
CA LYS A 537 1.55 12.61 26.56
C LYS A 537 0.51 11.61 26.07
N ASP A 538 -0.63 11.49 26.75
CA ASP A 538 -1.77 10.66 26.32
C ASP A 538 -2.64 11.37 25.25
N LEU A 539 -2.56 12.70 25.18
CA LEU A 539 -2.97 13.47 23.99
C LEU A 539 -2.03 13.25 22.80
N GLY A 540 -0.88 12.58 23.00
CA GLY A 540 0.13 12.29 21.98
C GLY A 540 0.99 13.48 21.58
N LEU A 541 0.99 14.53 22.39
CA LEU A 541 1.95 15.61 22.31
C LEU A 541 3.26 15.14 22.98
N GLU A 542 4.16 14.61 22.14
CA GLU A 542 5.53 14.24 22.49
C GLU A 542 6.51 15.16 21.71
N LEU A 543 7.66 15.47 22.33
CA LEU A 543 8.79 16.09 21.63
C LEU A 543 9.45 15.01 20.77
N PHE A 544 9.70 15.29 19.49
CA PHE A 544 10.24 14.34 18.51
C PHE A 544 11.59 14.82 17.95
N SER A 545 12.47 13.88 17.61
CA SER A 545 13.64 14.23 16.79
C SER A 545 13.20 14.66 15.38
N THR A 546 14.00 15.48 14.68
CA THR A 546 13.64 16.01 13.35
C THR A 546 13.29 14.92 12.33
N LYS A 547 13.96 13.77 12.39
CA LYS A 547 13.67 12.59 11.56
C LYS A 547 12.33 11.96 11.91
N GLU A 548 12.03 11.78 13.20
CA GLU A 548 10.76 11.21 13.64
C GLU A 548 9.59 12.15 13.36
N LEU A 549 9.75 13.45 13.63
CA LEU A 549 8.76 14.50 13.36
C LEU A 549 8.29 14.46 11.90
N PHE A 550 9.23 14.35 10.95
CA PHE A 550 8.92 14.19 9.53
C PHE A 550 8.04 12.95 9.28
N THR A 551 8.37 11.78 9.85
CA THR A 551 7.51 10.57 9.73
C THR A 551 6.14 10.72 10.40
N LYS A 552 6.00 11.55 11.44
CA LYS A 552 4.71 11.82 12.09
C LYS A 552 3.84 12.80 11.33
N ILE A 553 4.44 13.78 10.62
CA ILE A 553 3.72 14.80 9.86
C ILE A 553 3.27 14.30 8.47
N ILE A 554 4.06 13.44 7.80
CA ILE A 554 3.72 12.93 6.46
C ILE A 554 2.32 12.29 6.42
N LEU A 555 1.98 11.45 7.39
CA LEU A 555 0.76 10.65 7.34
C LEU A 555 -0.53 11.50 7.48
N PRO A 556 -0.66 12.42 8.47
CA PRO A 556 -1.76 13.38 8.50
C PRO A 556 -1.79 14.31 7.28
N CYS A 557 -0.64 14.76 6.75
CA CYS A 557 -0.59 15.57 5.53
C CYS A 557 -1.12 14.81 4.30
N ALA A 558 -0.75 13.54 4.12
CA ALA A 558 -1.23 12.71 3.03
C ALA A 558 -2.75 12.45 3.14
N PHE A 559 -3.24 12.18 4.36
CA PHE A 559 -4.67 12.03 4.63
C PHE A 559 -5.47 13.31 4.34
N LEU A 560 -4.96 14.46 4.76
CA LEU A 560 -5.54 15.77 4.50
C LEU A 560 -5.65 16.05 2.99
N LEU A 561 -4.59 15.77 2.23
CA LEU A 561 -4.57 15.87 0.76
C LEU A 561 -5.67 14.98 0.13
N VAL A 562 -5.78 13.71 0.56
CA VAL A 562 -6.80 12.77 0.05
C VAL A 562 -8.23 13.25 0.35
N CYS A 563 -8.46 13.81 1.54
CA CYS A 563 -9.75 14.38 1.92
C CYS A 563 -10.11 15.65 1.13
N ILE A 564 -9.15 16.53 0.86
CA ILE A 564 -9.37 17.73 0.04
C ILE A 564 -9.67 17.35 -1.42
N VAL A 565 -8.96 16.36 -1.98
CA VAL A 565 -9.22 15.84 -3.33
C VAL A 565 -10.65 15.28 -3.43
N GLN A 566 -11.10 14.54 -2.42
CA GLN A 566 -12.49 14.06 -2.33
C GLN A 566 -13.48 15.23 -2.29
N LEU A 567 -13.25 16.22 -1.42
CA LEU A 567 -14.16 17.36 -1.21
C LEU A 567 -14.30 18.26 -2.44
N HIS A 568 -13.21 18.57 -3.15
CA HIS A 568 -13.23 19.47 -4.30
C HIS A 568 -13.60 18.78 -5.62
N TYR A 569 -12.97 17.65 -5.96
CA TYR A 569 -13.08 17.09 -7.31
C TYR A 569 -14.17 16.01 -7.47
N PHE A 570 -14.45 15.22 -6.43
CA PHE A 570 -15.26 14.01 -6.57
C PHE A 570 -16.60 14.05 -5.81
N HIS A 571 -16.72 14.85 -4.75
CA HIS A 571 -17.89 14.86 -3.87
C HIS A 571 -19.23 15.14 -4.58
N LYS A 572 -19.28 16.15 -5.47
CA LYS A 572 -20.51 16.50 -6.22
C LYS A 572 -20.89 15.40 -7.21
N ASP A 573 -19.93 14.97 -8.03
CA ASP A 573 -20.15 13.94 -9.05
C ASP A 573 -20.51 12.58 -8.42
N PHE A 574 -19.94 12.26 -7.25
CA PHE A 574 -20.28 11.06 -6.48
C PHE A 574 -21.72 11.11 -5.95
N LEU A 575 -22.16 12.25 -5.40
CA LEU A 575 -23.55 12.42 -4.96
C LEU A 575 -24.53 12.31 -6.13
N ASN A 576 -24.18 12.82 -7.32
CA ASN A 576 -25.02 12.71 -8.52
C ASN A 576 -25.12 11.26 -9.04
N ILE A 577 -24.01 10.51 -9.07
CA ILE A 577 -23.96 9.10 -9.53
C ILE A 577 -24.66 8.16 -8.54
N THR A 578 -24.83 8.56 -7.28
CA THR A 578 -25.48 7.77 -6.22
C THR A 578 -26.89 8.24 -5.86
N ASP A 579 -27.53 9.05 -6.71
CA ASP A 579 -28.92 9.45 -6.47
C ASP A 579 -29.91 8.32 -6.81
N LEU A 580 -30.94 8.17 -5.97
CA LEU A 580 -32.04 7.23 -6.17
C LEU A 580 -33.24 7.89 -6.88
N THR A 581 -33.23 9.22 -7.02
CA THR A 581 -34.36 10.03 -7.52
C THR A 581 -34.08 10.78 -8.83
N ASN A 582 -32.94 10.49 -9.49
CA ASN A 582 -32.67 10.99 -10.85
C ASN A 582 -33.39 10.12 -11.88
N ASP A 583 -34.66 10.44 -12.14
CA ASP A 583 -35.39 9.92 -13.30
C ASP A 583 -34.69 10.31 -14.61
N SER A 584 -34.77 9.43 -15.61
CA SER A 584 -34.31 9.62 -16.99
C SER A 584 -32.80 9.85 -17.23
N VAL A 585 -32.07 8.74 -17.32
CA VAL A 585 -31.16 8.54 -18.46
C VAL A 585 -31.55 7.23 -19.12
N ASN A 586 -31.99 7.28 -20.38
CA ASN A 586 -32.48 6.09 -21.09
C ASN A 586 -31.39 4.99 -21.10
N PRO A 587 -31.65 3.79 -20.53
CA PRO A 587 -30.64 2.73 -20.48
C PRO A 587 -30.25 2.25 -21.88
N SER A 588 -31.18 2.33 -22.85
CA SER A 588 -30.93 2.08 -24.28
C SER A 588 -29.93 3.03 -24.93
N SER A 589 -29.83 4.29 -24.49
CA SER A 589 -28.71 5.14 -24.92
C SER A 589 -27.43 4.80 -24.15
N SER A 590 -27.50 4.54 -22.83
CA SER A 590 -26.28 4.29 -22.04
C SER A 590 -25.59 2.97 -22.34
N SER A 591 -26.28 1.92 -22.78
CA SER A 591 -25.65 0.63 -23.12
C SER A 591 -24.98 0.69 -24.50
N TYR A 592 -25.72 1.11 -25.52
CA TYR A 592 -25.23 1.23 -26.89
C TYR A 592 -24.09 2.24 -27.01
N PHE A 593 -24.22 3.43 -26.39
CA PHE A 593 -23.17 4.47 -26.44
C PHE A 593 -21.91 4.07 -25.65
N ASN A 594 -22.02 3.20 -24.64
CA ASN A 594 -20.85 2.57 -24.02
C ASN A 594 -20.25 1.48 -24.92
N GLN A 595 -21.06 0.66 -25.60
CA GLN A 595 -20.55 -0.37 -26.53
C GLN A 595 -19.81 0.25 -27.73
N THR A 596 -20.34 1.30 -28.35
CA THR A 596 -19.65 2.01 -29.44
C THR A 596 -18.35 2.64 -28.97
N ASN A 597 -18.35 3.29 -27.80
CA ASN A 597 -17.16 3.97 -27.29
C ASN A 597 -16.11 2.98 -26.76
N ILE A 598 -16.51 1.83 -26.22
CA ILE A 598 -15.58 0.74 -25.87
C ILE A 598 -15.00 0.11 -27.14
N PHE A 599 -15.81 -0.11 -28.18
CA PHE A 599 -15.34 -0.61 -29.47
C PHE A 599 -14.30 0.33 -30.09
N SER A 600 -14.59 1.64 -30.18
CA SER A 600 -13.64 2.64 -30.70
C SER A 600 -12.39 2.80 -29.83
N VAL A 601 -12.49 2.62 -28.51
CA VAL A 601 -11.32 2.60 -27.61
C VAL A 601 -10.48 1.34 -27.82
N VAL A 602 -11.09 0.17 -28.02
CA VAL A 602 -10.34 -1.08 -28.28
C VAL A 602 -9.61 -1.02 -29.63
N THR A 603 -10.26 -0.55 -30.70
CA THR A 603 -9.61 -0.37 -32.01
C THR A 603 -8.50 0.69 -31.98
N ALA A 604 -8.58 1.69 -31.08
CA ALA A 604 -7.55 2.74 -30.94
C ALA A 604 -6.37 2.35 -30.02
N VAL A 605 -6.62 1.65 -28.91
CA VAL A 605 -5.61 1.39 -27.86
C VAL A 605 -4.65 0.26 -28.22
N VAL A 606 -5.15 -0.83 -28.80
CA VAL A 606 -4.33 -2.03 -29.02
C VAL A 606 -3.18 -1.78 -30.02
N PRO A 607 -3.33 -0.98 -31.10
CA PRO A 607 -2.20 -0.54 -31.93
C PRO A 607 -1.10 0.16 -31.13
N SER A 608 -1.44 1.01 -30.17
CA SER A 608 -0.46 1.75 -29.34
C SER A 608 0.31 0.84 -28.38
N ILE A 609 -0.36 -0.14 -27.77
CA ILE A 609 0.27 -1.12 -26.87
C ILE A 609 1.21 -2.05 -27.67
N ILE A 610 0.77 -2.51 -28.85
CA ILE A 610 1.58 -3.37 -29.71
C ILE A 610 2.80 -2.60 -30.26
N PHE A 611 2.66 -1.32 -30.62
CA PHE A 611 3.81 -0.46 -30.98
C PHE A 611 4.84 -0.39 -29.85
N LEU A 612 4.40 -0.26 -28.60
CA LEU A 612 5.29 -0.22 -27.44
C LEU A 612 6.02 -1.56 -27.22
N SER A 613 5.32 -2.70 -27.35
CA SER A 613 5.95 -4.03 -27.25
C SER A 613 6.90 -4.32 -28.42
N ALA A 614 6.60 -3.84 -29.62
CA ALA A 614 7.47 -3.97 -30.79
C ALA A 614 8.76 -3.15 -30.58
N MET A 615 8.66 -1.93 -30.06
CA MET A 615 9.83 -1.10 -29.71
C MET A 615 10.68 -1.75 -28.62
N LEU A 616 10.07 -2.35 -27.58
CA LEU A 616 10.79 -3.09 -26.55
C LEU A 616 11.53 -4.31 -27.13
N PHE A 617 10.90 -5.04 -28.06
CA PHE A 617 11.51 -6.17 -28.75
C PHE A 617 12.65 -5.75 -29.69
N ILE A 618 12.50 -4.62 -30.38
CA ILE A 618 13.56 -4.00 -31.22
C ILE A 618 14.76 -3.61 -30.36
N TYR A 619 14.55 -3.01 -29.18
CA TYR A 619 15.62 -2.67 -28.24
C TYR A 619 16.41 -3.91 -27.80
N LEU A 620 15.70 -4.97 -27.40
CA LEU A 620 16.28 -6.29 -27.06
C LEU A 620 17.00 -6.97 -28.23
N LEU A 621 16.61 -6.69 -29.48
CA LEU A 621 17.28 -7.21 -30.67
C LEU A 621 18.58 -6.44 -30.97
N ILE A 622 18.55 -5.10 -30.82
CA ILE A 622 19.72 -4.22 -30.98
C ILE A 622 20.78 -4.55 -29.92
N GLU A 623 20.38 -4.75 -28.66
CA GLU A 623 21.29 -5.14 -27.57
C GLU A 623 21.98 -6.49 -27.84
N LYS A 624 21.27 -7.45 -28.44
CA LYS A 624 21.86 -8.73 -28.87
C LYS A 624 22.81 -8.59 -30.06
N LEU A 625 22.50 -7.73 -31.03
CA LEU A 625 23.33 -7.52 -32.22
C LEU A 625 24.62 -6.74 -31.92
N PHE A 626 24.61 -5.82 -30.95
CA PHE A 626 25.80 -5.03 -30.57
C PHE A 626 26.94 -5.85 -29.92
N LYS A 627 26.74 -7.15 -29.66
CA LYS A 627 27.79 -8.06 -29.14
C LYS A 627 28.69 -8.67 -30.22
N CYS A 628 28.38 -8.50 -31.51
CA CYS A 628 29.23 -8.98 -32.60
C CYS A 628 30.03 -7.82 -33.23
N LYS A 629 31.37 -7.94 -33.23
CA LYS A 629 32.30 -6.91 -33.75
C LYS A 629 32.96 -7.37 -35.07
N PRO A 630 32.45 -6.95 -36.25
CA PRO A 630 33.15 -7.17 -37.51
C PRO A 630 34.33 -6.20 -37.70
N SER A 631 35.27 -6.56 -38.56
CA SER A 631 36.45 -5.75 -38.92
C SER A 631 36.35 -5.25 -40.36
N GLY A 632 36.67 -3.97 -40.58
CA GLY A 632 37.09 -3.44 -41.89
C GLY A 632 36.01 -3.18 -42.95
N LYS A 633 35.85 -1.89 -43.30
CA LYS A 633 35.38 -1.38 -44.61
C LYS A 633 34.18 -2.10 -45.29
N SER A 634 33.02 -2.18 -44.63
CA SER A 634 31.73 -2.41 -45.31
C SER A 634 30.53 -1.82 -44.53
N GLN A 635 30.57 -0.52 -44.25
CA GLN A 635 29.71 0.10 -43.22
C GLN A 635 28.59 1.01 -43.75
N VAL A 636 28.65 1.44 -45.03
CA VAL A 636 27.64 2.37 -45.60
C VAL A 636 26.53 1.62 -46.35
N LEU A 637 26.89 0.71 -47.27
CA LEU A 637 25.91 0.01 -48.11
C LEU A 637 24.98 -0.92 -47.33
N PHE A 638 25.48 -1.55 -46.26
CA PHE A 638 24.68 -2.43 -45.39
C PHE A 638 23.59 -1.67 -44.63
N HIS A 639 23.79 -0.38 -44.35
CA HIS A 639 22.88 0.40 -43.50
C HIS A 639 21.60 0.81 -44.24
N SER A 640 21.69 1.27 -45.50
CA SER A 640 20.52 1.69 -46.29
C SER A 640 19.65 0.51 -46.73
N ALA A 641 20.26 -0.59 -47.19
CA ALA A 641 19.53 -1.80 -47.58
C ALA A 641 18.76 -2.41 -46.39
N PHE A 642 19.39 -2.50 -45.22
CA PHE A 642 18.75 -3.00 -44.00
C PHE A 642 17.59 -2.10 -43.54
N PHE A 643 17.73 -0.77 -43.63
CA PHE A 643 16.69 0.17 -43.21
C PHE A 643 15.43 0.07 -44.09
N ASN A 644 15.59 -0.04 -45.41
CA ASN A 644 14.46 -0.20 -46.34
C ASN A 644 13.78 -1.58 -46.17
N GLN A 645 14.55 -2.65 -45.97
CA GLN A 645 14.02 -3.98 -45.68
C GLN A 645 13.21 -3.99 -44.36
N LEU A 646 13.70 -3.28 -43.34
CA LEU A 646 13.02 -3.13 -42.04
C LEU A 646 11.71 -2.33 -42.17
N LEU A 647 11.70 -1.26 -42.97
CA LEU A 647 10.52 -0.44 -43.22
C LEU A 647 9.40 -1.27 -43.89
N PHE A 648 9.75 -2.03 -44.94
CA PHE A 648 8.81 -2.92 -45.63
C PHE A 648 8.28 -4.02 -44.69
N PHE A 649 9.13 -4.59 -43.83
CA PHE A 649 8.71 -5.63 -42.88
C PHE A 649 7.78 -5.07 -41.78
N LEU A 650 7.95 -3.80 -41.38
CA LEU A 650 7.06 -3.10 -40.46
C LEU A 650 5.68 -2.87 -41.11
N GLU A 651 5.64 -2.41 -42.37
CA GLU A 651 4.40 -2.12 -43.08
C GLU A 651 3.58 -3.39 -43.37
N VAL A 652 4.23 -4.48 -43.81
CA VAL A 652 3.58 -5.78 -43.99
C VAL A 652 3.05 -6.35 -42.66
N LYS A 653 3.76 -6.16 -41.53
CA LYS A 653 3.27 -6.59 -40.21
C LYS A 653 2.10 -5.73 -39.72
N LYS A 654 2.10 -4.42 -39.97
CA LYS A 654 1.05 -3.49 -39.51
C LYS A 654 -0.34 -3.96 -39.93
N ASN A 655 -0.49 -4.40 -41.17
CA ASN A 655 -1.77 -4.87 -41.72
C ASN A 655 -2.21 -6.20 -41.07
N LYS A 656 -1.27 -7.12 -40.80
CA LYS A 656 -1.56 -8.40 -40.17
C LYS A 656 -1.95 -8.27 -38.69
N TRP A 657 -1.32 -7.35 -37.96
CA TRP A 657 -1.72 -7.06 -36.58
C TRP A 657 -3.08 -6.35 -36.50
N ALA A 658 -3.45 -5.53 -37.48
CA ALA A 658 -4.80 -4.95 -37.52
C ALA A 658 -5.88 -6.05 -37.63
N GLU A 659 -5.67 -7.01 -38.52
CA GLU A 659 -6.53 -8.20 -38.68
C GLU A 659 -6.62 -9.04 -37.38
N GLU A 660 -5.52 -9.24 -36.65
CA GLU A 660 -5.53 -9.91 -35.34
C GLU A 660 -6.19 -9.07 -34.21
N ILE A 661 -6.14 -7.74 -34.28
CA ILE A 661 -6.83 -6.83 -33.34
C ILE A 661 -8.34 -6.86 -33.55
N ASP A 662 -8.81 -6.82 -34.80
CA ASP A 662 -10.23 -6.89 -35.14
C ASP A 662 -10.85 -8.24 -34.76
N ASN A 663 -10.04 -9.32 -34.74
CA ASN A 663 -10.44 -10.61 -34.16
C ASN A 663 -10.43 -10.62 -32.61
N LEU A 664 -9.60 -9.80 -31.96
CA LEU A 664 -9.53 -9.70 -30.50
C LEU A 664 -10.64 -8.80 -29.90
N ALA A 665 -11.06 -7.76 -30.62
CA ALA A 665 -12.12 -6.83 -30.19
C ALA A 665 -13.46 -7.50 -29.81
N PRO A 666 -14.06 -8.42 -30.61
CA PRO A 666 -15.26 -9.13 -30.21
C PRO A 666 -15.03 -10.09 -29.04
N CYS A 667 -13.81 -10.60 -28.85
CA CYS A 667 -13.46 -11.39 -27.66
C CYS A 667 -13.48 -10.51 -26.40
N LEU A 668 -12.89 -9.32 -26.44
CA LEU A 668 -12.95 -8.34 -25.34
C LEU A 668 -14.37 -7.88 -25.04
N LEU A 669 -15.18 -7.58 -26.06
CA LEU A 669 -16.61 -7.25 -25.86
C LEU A 669 -17.39 -8.41 -25.24
N LYS A 670 -17.12 -9.66 -25.66
CA LYS A 670 -17.74 -10.86 -25.08
C LYS A 670 -17.31 -11.09 -23.63
N ILE A 671 -16.06 -10.83 -23.27
CA ILE A 671 -15.58 -10.85 -21.88
C ILE A 671 -16.27 -9.75 -21.05
N ILE A 672 -16.43 -8.55 -21.60
CA ILE A 672 -17.14 -7.46 -20.92
C ILE A 672 -18.61 -7.83 -20.68
N ALA A 673 -19.31 -8.38 -21.68
CA ALA A 673 -20.69 -8.88 -21.51
C ALA A 673 -20.77 -9.98 -20.43
N ILE A 674 -19.92 -11.00 -20.50
CA ILE A 674 -19.87 -12.09 -19.50
C ILE A 674 -19.58 -11.54 -18.09
N THR A 675 -18.69 -10.55 -17.94
CA THR A 675 -18.42 -9.95 -16.61
C THR A 675 -19.57 -9.08 -16.11
N GLN A 676 -20.38 -8.47 -16.99
CA GLN A 676 -21.62 -7.79 -16.62
C GLN A 676 -22.71 -8.77 -16.17
N ASP A 677 -22.93 -9.85 -16.92
CA ASP A 677 -23.88 -10.92 -16.55
C ASP A 677 -23.48 -11.57 -15.21
N MET A 678 -22.20 -11.91 -15.05
CA MET A 678 -21.66 -12.46 -13.81
C MET A 678 -21.70 -11.45 -12.65
N GLN A 679 -21.57 -10.14 -12.91
CA GLN A 679 -21.78 -9.11 -11.90
C GLN A 679 -23.24 -9.08 -11.43
N VAL A 680 -24.21 -9.03 -12.35
CA VAL A 680 -25.65 -9.03 -12.01
C VAL A 680 -26.02 -10.30 -11.24
N PHE A 681 -25.54 -11.46 -11.69
CA PHE A 681 -25.70 -12.73 -10.99
C PHE A 681 -25.10 -12.70 -9.57
N ALA A 682 -23.88 -12.17 -9.41
CA ALA A 682 -23.22 -12.08 -8.10
C ALA A 682 -23.98 -11.16 -7.13
N TRP A 683 -24.47 -10.00 -7.58
CA TRP A 683 -25.29 -9.13 -6.74
C TRP A 683 -26.64 -9.76 -6.39
N ARG A 684 -27.28 -10.52 -7.30
CA ARG A 684 -28.56 -11.21 -7.02
C ARG A 684 -28.37 -12.38 -6.06
N PHE A 685 -27.31 -13.17 -6.21
CA PHE A 685 -26.94 -14.20 -5.25
C PHE A 685 -26.68 -13.59 -3.87
N LEU A 686 -25.93 -12.50 -3.82
CA LEU A 686 -25.52 -11.89 -2.56
C LEU A 686 -26.70 -11.18 -1.87
N GLU A 687 -27.63 -10.56 -2.60
CA GLU A 687 -28.92 -10.07 -2.06
C GLU A 687 -29.71 -11.14 -1.28
N LEU A 688 -29.82 -12.35 -1.84
CA LEU A 688 -30.58 -13.46 -1.25
C LEU A 688 -29.87 -14.10 -0.04
N HIS A 689 -28.54 -14.00 0.04
CA HIS A 689 -27.73 -14.69 1.05
C HIS A 689 -27.04 -13.79 2.07
N ILE A 690 -26.98 -12.46 1.87
CA ILE A 690 -26.20 -11.55 2.74
C ILE A 690 -26.62 -11.60 4.21
N LEU A 691 -27.93 -11.65 4.51
CA LEU A 691 -28.42 -11.77 5.88
C LEU A 691 -27.88 -13.04 6.59
N LYS A 692 -27.75 -14.14 5.85
CA LYS A 692 -27.25 -15.43 6.36
C LYS A 692 -25.74 -15.40 6.60
N ILE A 693 -25.01 -14.72 5.71
CA ILE A 693 -23.56 -14.47 5.86
C ILE A 693 -23.30 -13.56 7.07
N VAL A 694 -23.96 -12.40 7.14
CA VAL A 694 -23.79 -11.42 8.24
C VAL A 694 -24.13 -12.04 9.59
N SER A 695 -25.28 -12.72 9.72
CA SER A 695 -25.69 -13.32 11.00
C SER A 695 -24.78 -14.48 11.44
N THR A 696 -24.33 -15.33 10.53
CA THR A 696 -23.39 -16.43 10.86
C THR A 696 -22.02 -15.88 11.24
N CYS A 697 -21.47 -14.93 10.49
CA CYS A 697 -20.17 -14.33 10.78
C CYS A 697 -20.17 -13.49 12.06
N THR A 698 -21.24 -12.73 12.35
CA THR A 698 -21.35 -12.00 13.62
C THR A 698 -21.38 -12.93 14.82
N ILE A 699 -22.16 -14.02 14.76
CA ILE A 699 -22.24 -14.97 15.87
C ILE A 699 -20.94 -15.75 16.06
N TRP A 700 -20.26 -16.17 14.98
CA TRP A 700 -18.90 -16.72 15.05
C TRP A 700 -17.93 -15.80 15.79
N ILE A 701 -17.95 -14.50 15.51
CA ILE A 701 -17.13 -13.50 16.20
C ILE A 701 -17.50 -13.39 17.69
N THR A 702 -18.80 -13.42 18.05
CA THR A 702 -19.23 -13.38 19.47
C THR A 702 -18.93 -14.65 20.26
N LEU A 703 -18.65 -15.79 19.59
CA LEU A 703 -18.29 -17.05 20.24
C LEU A 703 -16.77 -17.20 20.44
N GLN A 704 -15.95 -16.45 19.68
CA GLN A 704 -14.50 -16.33 19.89
C GLN A 704 -14.16 -15.44 21.09
N GLU A 705 -14.93 -14.36 21.30
CA GLU A 705 -14.80 -13.47 22.45
C GLU A 705 -16.12 -13.43 23.25
N VAL A 706 -16.30 -14.36 24.20
CA VAL A 706 -17.47 -14.33 25.09
C VAL A 706 -17.32 -13.25 26.15
N CYS A 707 -18.26 -12.32 26.21
CA CYS A 707 -18.39 -11.30 27.25
C CYS A 707 -19.82 -10.74 27.28
N LEU A 708 -20.20 -10.07 28.37
CA LEU A 708 -21.56 -9.54 28.55
C LEU A 708 -21.95 -8.57 27.42
N MET A 709 -21.06 -7.67 26.99
CA MET A 709 -21.34 -6.73 25.90
C MET A 709 -21.54 -7.43 24.54
N ASN A 710 -20.93 -8.60 24.31
CA ASN A 710 -21.12 -9.34 23.06
C ASN A 710 -22.45 -10.11 23.00
N TYR A 711 -23.07 -10.38 24.15
CA TYR A 711 -24.42 -10.97 24.21
C TYR A 711 -25.47 -10.15 23.44
N VAL A 712 -25.33 -8.82 23.39
CA VAL A 712 -26.24 -7.93 22.66
C VAL A 712 -26.27 -8.27 21.17
N PHE A 713 -25.12 -8.53 20.53
CA PHE A 713 -25.11 -8.97 19.12
C PHE A 713 -25.76 -10.35 18.96
N PHE A 714 -25.49 -11.26 19.90
CA PHE A 714 -25.94 -12.64 19.87
C PHE A 714 -27.48 -12.77 20.03
N ILE A 715 -28.06 -12.13 21.05
CA ILE A 715 -29.51 -12.14 21.30
C ILE A 715 -30.28 -11.42 20.17
N VAL A 716 -29.74 -10.32 19.64
CA VAL A 716 -30.35 -9.59 18.53
C VAL A 716 -30.43 -10.47 17.27
N TRP A 717 -29.36 -11.20 16.92
CA TRP A 717 -29.40 -12.07 15.73
C TRP A 717 -30.16 -13.39 15.91
N THR A 718 -30.12 -14.02 17.08
CA THR A 718 -30.88 -15.26 17.34
C THR A 718 -32.39 -15.06 17.19
N PHE A 719 -32.92 -13.91 17.65
CA PHE A 719 -34.35 -13.58 17.52
C PHE A 719 -34.74 -12.88 16.21
N ALA A 720 -33.88 -12.08 15.58
CA ALA A 720 -34.25 -11.34 14.38
C ALA A 720 -34.42 -12.20 13.11
N ILE A 721 -33.82 -13.37 13.05
CA ILE A 721 -33.86 -14.24 11.86
C ILE A 721 -35.22 -14.95 11.69
N PRO A 722 -35.81 -15.62 12.72
CA PRO A 722 -37.15 -16.20 12.59
C PRO A 722 -38.27 -15.15 12.46
N TYR A 723 -38.04 -13.90 12.88
CA TYR A 723 -39.02 -12.83 12.78
C TYR A 723 -38.58 -11.75 11.78
N SER A 724 -38.93 -11.93 10.50
CA SER A 724 -38.47 -11.08 9.38
C SER A 724 -38.59 -9.57 9.62
N LYS A 725 -39.66 -9.12 10.30
CA LYS A 725 -39.90 -7.73 10.70
C LYS A 725 -38.80 -7.11 11.60
N PHE A 726 -38.05 -7.92 12.34
CA PHE A 726 -36.97 -7.44 13.23
C PHE A 726 -35.60 -7.33 12.55
N ARG A 727 -35.38 -7.99 11.39
CA ARG A 727 -34.12 -7.96 10.64
C ARG A 727 -33.53 -6.55 10.40
N PRO A 728 -34.29 -5.55 9.89
CA PRO A 728 -33.75 -4.20 9.69
C PRO A 728 -33.43 -3.46 10.99
N TYR A 729 -34.09 -3.80 12.11
CA TYR A 729 -33.78 -3.25 13.42
C TYR A 729 -32.51 -3.87 13.99
N ALA A 730 -32.33 -5.19 13.82
CA ALA A 730 -31.14 -5.90 14.24
C ALA A 730 -29.85 -5.34 13.62
N SER A 731 -29.86 -5.11 12.30
CA SER A 731 -28.75 -4.48 11.59
C SER A 731 -28.39 -3.09 12.15
N ARG A 732 -29.40 -2.26 12.44
CA ARG A 732 -29.23 -0.92 13.03
C ARG A 732 -28.73 -0.94 14.49
N ILE A 733 -29.22 -1.87 15.30
CA ILE A 733 -28.79 -2.04 16.70
C ILE A 733 -27.34 -2.54 16.76
N CYS A 734 -27.02 -3.58 15.99
CA CYS A 734 -25.67 -4.14 15.94
C CYS A 734 -24.63 -3.15 15.39
N THR A 735 -24.99 -2.27 14.46
CA THR A 735 -24.04 -1.25 13.97
C THR A 735 -23.77 -0.14 14.98
N PHE A 736 -24.81 0.40 15.63
CA PHE A 736 -24.63 1.33 16.74
C PHE A 736 -23.78 0.70 17.86
N TRP A 737 -24.11 -0.53 18.28
CA TRP A 737 -23.39 -1.23 19.34
C TRP A 737 -21.95 -1.58 18.95
N SER A 738 -21.69 -1.92 17.68
CA SER A 738 -20.33 -2.13 17.17
C SER A 738 -19.49 -0.86 17.23
N CYS A 739 -20.05 0.31 16.88
CA CYS A 739 -19.36 1.59 17.03
C CYS A 739 -19.01 1.88 18.49
N VAL A 740 -19.93 1.63 19.43
CA VAL A 740 -19.66 1.73 20.88
C VAL A 740 -18.53 0.79 21.30
N MET A 741 -18.57 -0.48 20.92
CA MET A 741 -17.54 -1.47 21.27
C MET A 741 -16.14 -1.11 20.77
N VAL A 742 -16.02 -0.60 19.54
CA VAL A 742 -14.72 -0.12 19.00
C VAL A 742 -14.20 1.07 19.82
N ILE A 743 -15.06 2.04 20.14
CA ILE A 743 -14.69 3.21 20.96
C ILE A 743 -14.23 2.78 22.37
N CYS A 744 -14.99 1.91 23.04
CA CYS A 744 -14.65 1.39 24.37
C CYS A 744 -13.31 0.64 24.38
N LYS A 745 -13.09 -0.29 23.43
CA LYS A 745 -11.81 -1.02 23.31
C LYS A 745 -10.63 -0.09 23.02
N MET A 746 -10.80 0.96 22.23
CA MET A 746 -9.74 1.94 21.94
C MET A 746 -9.42 2.83 23.15
N LEU A 747 -10.44 3.33 23.87
CA LEU A 747 -10.25 4.15 25.07
C LEU A 747 -9.51 3.37 26.17
N TYR A 748 -9.78 2.07 26.33
CA TYR A 748 -9.13 1.23 27.34
C TYR A 748 -7.60 1.10 27.17
N GLN A 749 -7.06 1.33 25.95
CA GLN A 749 -5.62 1.28 25.73
C GLN A 749 -4.86 2.53 26.23
N LEU A 750 -5.53 3.65 26.48
CA LEU A 750 -4.89 4.90 26.93
C LEU A 750 -4.06 4.64 28.20
N LYS A 751 -2.88 5.27 28.33
CA LYS A 751 -1.93 4.90 29.41
C LYS A 751 -2.41 5.34 30.80
N PHE A 752 -3.30 6.32 30.84
CA PHE A 752 -4.16 6.68 31.98
C PHE A 752 -4.87 5.47 32.63
N VAL A 753 -5.44 4.55 31.84
CA VAL A 753 -6.21 3.42 32.36
C VAL A 753 -5.25 2.34 32.88
N LYS A 754 -5.21 2.13 34.19
CA LYS A 754 -4.38 1.08 34.82
C LYS A 754 -5.27 -0.07 35.33
N PRO A 755 -5.14 -1.29 34.78
CA PRO A 755 -5.97 -2.42 35.22
C PRO A 755 -5.75 -2.78 36.70
N TRP A 756 -4.49 -2.78 37.15
CA TRP A 756 -4.06 -3.01 38.54
C TRP A 756 -4.72 -2.12 39.62
N ASN A 757 -5.37 -1.03 39.24
CA ASN A 757 -6.13 -0.17 40.15
C ASN A 757 -7.56 -0.70 40.43
N TYR A 758 -8.04 -1.65 39.63
CA TYR A 758 -9.41 -2.17 39.61
C TYR A 758 -9.47 -3.71 39.64
N SER A 759 -8.33 -4.39 39.54
CA SER A 759 -8.22 -5.85 39.55
C SER A 759 -8.44 -6.42 40.95
N SER A 760 -9.36 -7.38 41.10
CA SER A 760 -9.59 -8.10 42.35
C SER A 760 -8.68 -9.33 42.46
N ASN A 761 -7.93 -9.48 43.55
CA ASN A 761 -7.17 -10.68 43.82
C ASN A 761 -8.01 -11.63 44.71
N CYS A 762 -8.45 -12.76 44.15
CA CYS A 762 -9.29 -13.72 44.87
C CYS A 762 -8.42 -14.72 45.63
N THR A 763 -8.42 -14.62 46.96
CA THR A 763 -7.81 -15.61 47.85
C THR A 763 -8.86 -16.61 48.32
N GLN A 764 -8.49 -17.88 48.43
CA GLN A 764 -9.39 -18.95 48.87
C GLN A 764 -9.88 -18.69 50.31
N VAL A 765 -11.16 -18.92 50.56
CA VAL A 765 -11.72 -18.93 51.92
C VAL A 765 -11.36 -20.25 52.61
N SER A 766 -10.71 -20.16 53.77
CA SER A 766 -10.06 -21.26 54.49
C SER A 766 -10.99 -22.27 55.19
N ASP A 767 -12.30 -22.11 55.08
CA ASP A 767 -13.26 -22.68 56.04
C ASP A 767 -13.73 -24.11 55.71
N LEU A 768 -13.15 -24.75 54.68
CA LEU A 768 -13.49 -26.13 54.28
C LEU A 768 -12.64 -27.22 54.98
N HIS A 769 -12.02 -26.91 56.12
CA HIS A 769 -11.34 -27.91 56.97
C HIS A 769 -12.32 -28.66 57.90
N LEU A 770 -13.38 -29.24 57.34
CA LEU A 770 -14.36 -30.07 58.07
C LEU A 770 -14.51 -31.49 57.48
N ASN A 771 -13.63 -32.38 57.95
CA ASN A 771 -13.83 -33.83 58.10
C ASN A 771 -14.58 -34.60 56.98
N ILE A 772 -13.94 -34.80 55.82
CA ILE A 772 -14.24 -35.96 54.95
C ILE A 772 -12.93 -36.66 54.58
N THR A 773 -12.64 -37.79 55.21
CA THR A 773 -11.42 -38.59 55.03
C THR A 773 -11.48 -39.59 53.87
N TYR A 774 -12.23 -39.26 52.79
CA TYR A 774 -12.33 -40.10 51.59
C TYR A 774 -12.20 -39.29 50.31
N ARG A 775 -11.21 -39.70 49.48
CA ARG A 775 -10.76 -39.08 48.22
C ARG A 775 -10.28 -37.63 48.33
N SER A 776 -8.97 -37.51 48.45
CA SER A 776 -8.22 -36.44 47.80
C SER A 776 -8.50 -36.46 46.29
N ILE A 777 -9.47 -35.67 45.85
CA ILE A 777 -9.38 -35.02 44.53
C ILE A 777 -8.26 -33.99 44.66
N ASN A 778 -7.41 -33.85 43.65
CA ASN A 778 -6.27 -32.94 43.68
C ASN A 778 -6.76 -31.48 43.79
N VAL A 779 -6.83 -30.94 45.01
CA VAL A 779 -7.25 -29.55 45.26
C VAL A 779 -6.26 -28.59 44.60
N ASP A 780 -4.96 -28.91 44.66
CA ASP A 780 -3.89 -28.14 44.04
C ASP A 780 -4.05 -28.06 42.52
N GLU A 781 -4.41 -29.18 41.87
CA GLU A 781 -4.68 -29.23 40.42
C GLU A 781 -5.94 -28.44 40.03
N PHE A 782 -6.98 -28.44 40.88
CA PHE A 782 -8.14 -27.56 40.69
C PHE A 782 -7.76 -26.08 40.85
N LEU A 783 -6.89 -25.73 41.80
CA LEU A 783 -6.41 -24.36 41.99
C LEU A 783 -5.53 -23.89 40.81
N GLU A 784 -4.67 -24.76 40.26
CA GLU A 784 -3.89 -24.48 39.04
C GLU A 784 -4.76 -24.38 37.77
N LYS A 785 -5.80 -25.21 37.63
CA LYS A 785 -6.75 -25.16 36.51
C LYS A 785 -7.76 -24.01 36.63
N SER A 786 -8.06 -23.51 37.84
CA SER A 786 -9.12 -22.52 38.06
C SER A 786 -8.69 -21.09 37.73
N SER A 787 -9.34 -20.51 36.73
CA SER A 787 -9.12 -19.14 36.29
C SER A 787 -9.52 -18.04 37.30
N LEU A 788 -9.98 -18.41 38.50
CA LEU A 788 -10.27 -17.49 39.61
C LEU A 788 -9.09 -17.33 40.58
N TYR A 789 -8.19 -18.31 40.68
CA TYR A 789 -7.09 -18.32 41.67
C TYR A 789 -5.69 -18.11 41.06
N VAL A 790 -5.52 -18.36 39.76
CA VAL A 790 -4.21 -18.26 39.07
C VAL A 790 -3.67 -16.83 38.92
N ALA A 791 -4.55 -15.82 38.81
CA ALA A 791 -4.14 -14.44 38.52
C ALA A 791 -5.17 -13.41 39.03
N PRO A 792 -4.76 -12.16 39.34
CA PRO A 792 -5.68 -11.09 39.70
C PRO A 792 -6.61 -10.75 38.54
N ILE A 793 -7.89 -10.56 38.85
CA ILE A 793 -8.99 -10.60 37.90
C ILE A 793 -9.39 -9.18 37.49
N ASP A 794 -9.24 -8.84 36.21
CA ASP A 794 -9.75 -7.61 35.62
C ASP A 794 -11.28 -7.71 35.40
N PRO A 795 -12.15 -6.96 36.11
CA PRO A 795 -13.60 -7.02 35.89
C PRO A 795 -14.00 -6.58 34.46
N ALA A 796 -13.17 -5.74 33.83
CA ALA A 796 -13.35 -5.26 32.46
C ALA A 796 -13.28 -6.39 31.40
N LEU A 797 -12.62 -7.52 31.72
CA LEU A 797 -12.51 -8.69 30.84
C LEU A 797 -13.88 -9.37 30.67
N TRP A 798 -14.59 -9.64 31.77
CA TRP A 798 -15.91 -10.26 31.77
C TRP A 798 -16.99 -9.36 31.14
N ILE A 799 -16.93 -8.04 31.43
CA ILE A 799 -17.89 -7.07 30.90
C ILE A 799 -17.79 -6.97 29.37
N GLY A 800 -16.59 -6.75 28.80
CA GLY A 800 -16.45 -6.33 27.40
C GLY A 800 -15.25 -6.90 26.64
N GLY A 801 -14.58 -7.93 27.15
CA GLY A 801 -13.35 -8.45 26.54
C GLY A 801 -12.22 -7.41 26.51
N LEU A 802 -12.23 -6.47 27.47
CA LEU A 802 -11.35 -5.30 27.46
C LEU A 802 -9.94 -5.68 27.94
N MET A 803 -9.17 -6.34 27.08
CA MET A 803 -7.76 -6.65 27.34
C MET A 803 -6.85 -5.48 26.96
N LYS A 804 -5.87 -5.17 27.81
CA LYS A 804 -4.84 -4.15 27.52
C LYS A 804 -3.62 -4.79 26.87
N CYS A 805 -3.36 -4.47 25.60
CA CYS A 805 -2.19 -5.01 24.90
C CYS A 805 -0.91 -4.24 25.28
N SER A 806 0.17 -4.94 25.63
CA SER A 806 1.46 -4.30 25.92
C SER A 806 2.04 -3.57 24.69
N ASP A 807 2.91 -2.59 24.89
CA ASP A 807 3.44 -1.75 23.81
C ASP A 807 4.14 -2.57 22.70
N ASN A 808 4.84 -3.66 23.06
CA ASN A 808 5.70 -4.43 22.16
C ASN A 808 5.01 -5.55 21.35
N ILE A 809 3.76 -5.92 21.67
CA ILE A 809 3.05 -6.97 20.92
C ILE A 809 2.66 -6.46 19.52
N PHE A 810 2.90 -7.31 18.52
CA PHE A 810 2.73 -7.06 17.08
C PHE A 810 1.42 -6.32 16.71
N LEU A 811 1.53 -5.49 15.67
CA LEU A 811 0.41 -4.81 15.01
C LEU A 811 -0.76 -5.77 14.72
N SER A 812 -0.48 -6.98 14.26
CA SER A 812 -1.47 -8.00 13.92
C SER A 812 -2.36 -8.41 15.09
N LEU A 813 -1.82 -8.51 16.30
CA LEU A 813 -2.57 -8.97 17.48
C LEU A 813 -3.42 -7.83 18.08
N LYS A 814 -2.89 -6.59 18.07
CA LYS A 814 -3.68 -5.38 18.36
C LYS A 814 -4.80 -5.21 17.33
N VAL A 815 -4.49 -5.32 16.04
CA VAL A 815 -5.50 -5.26 14.96
C VAL A 815 -6.58 -6.32 15.19
N ARG A 816 -6.23 -7.59 15.47
CA ARG A 816 -7.19 -8.69 15.69
C ARG A 816 -8.27 -8.34 16.74
N LEU A 817 -7.91 -7.68 17.84
CA LEU A 817 -8.83 -7.30 18.92
C LEU A 817 -9.92 -6.27 18.50
N TYR A 818 -9.59 -5.34 17.59
CA TYR A 818 -10.56 -4.38 17.03
C TYR A 818 -11.23 -4.92 15.76
N LEU A 819 -10.48 -5.71 14.97
CA LEU A 819 -10.92 -6.26 13.69
C LEU A 819 -12.17 -7.12 13.86
N ASN A 820 -12.36 -7.78 14.99
CA ASN A 820 -13.57 -8.52 15.30
C ASN A 820 -14.83 -7.63 15.19
N HIS A 821 -14.96 -6.54 15.96
CA HIS A 821 -16.11 -5.63 15.82
C HIS A 821 -16.06 -4.78 14.55
N LEU A 822 -14.88 -4.40 14.05
CA LEU A 822 -14.78 -3.69 12.78
C LEU A 822 -15.29 -4.54 11.60
N THR A 823 -15.08 -5.86 11.64
CA THR A 823 -15.61 -6.81 10.65
C THR A 823 -17.13 -6.93 10.78
N ILE A 824 -17.68 -6.95 12.01
CA ILE A 824 -19.14 -6.83 12.23
C ILE A 824 -19.67 -5.56 11.54
N LEU A 825 -19.03 -4.42 11.74
CA LEU A 825 -19.43 -3.16 11.12
C LEU A 825 -19.31 -3.19 9.58
N ILE A 826 -18.22 -3.74 9.03
CA ILE A 826 -18.02 -3.87 7.57
C ILE A 826 -19.07 -4.80 6.94
N LEU A 827 -19.39 -5.92 7.58
CA LEU A 827 -20.43 -6.86 7.13
C LEU A 827 -21.82 -6.20 7.11
N MET A 828 -22.11 -5.37 8.10
CA MET A 828 -23.37 -4.63 8.17
C MET A 828 -23.45 -3.51 7.11
N VAL A 829 -22.34 -2.81 6.86
CA VAL A 829 -22.25 -1.84 5.76
C VAL A 829 -22.45 -2.55 4.42
N LEU A 830 -21.90 -3.75 4.26
CA LEU A 830 -22.10 -4.58 3.06
C LEU A 830 -23.57 -4.98 2.88
N GLU A 831 -24.28 -5.38 3.94
CA GLU A 831 -25.74 -5.58 3.91
C GLU A 831 -26.47 -4.35 3.37
N ALA A 832 -26.17 -3.16 3.92
CA ALA A 832 -26.79 -1.91 3.53
C ALA A 832 -26.43 -1.47 2.11
N THR A 833 -25.20 -1.69 1.62
CA THR A 833 -24.82 -1.37 0.23
C THR A 833 -25.52 -2.27 -0.77
N VAL A 834 -25.72 -3.55 -0.44
CA VAL A 834 -26.31 -4.56 -1.35
C VAL A 834 -27.79 -4.28 -1.61
N TYR A 835 -28.60 -4.12 -0.56
CA TYR A 835 -30.01 -3.80 -0.73
C TYR A 835 -30.22 -2.46 -1.46
N ARG A 836 -29.34 -1.47 -1.24
CA ARG A 836 -29.38 -0.18 -1.96
C ARG A 836 -28.92 -0.31 -3.41
N HIS A 837 -27.93 -1.15 -3.70
CA HIS A 837 -27.50 -1.39 -5.08
C HIS A 837 -28.58 -2.10 -5.90
N GLN A 838 -29.26 -3.08 -5.32
CA GLN A 838 -30.40 -3.75 -5.97
C GLN A 838 -31.58 -2.80 -6.16
N TYR A 839 -31.94 -2.02 -5.14
CA TYR A 839 -32.99 -0.99 -5.26
C TYR A 839 -32.69 -0.02 -6.42
N PHE A 840 -31.46 0.52 -6.47
CA PHE A 840 -31.01 1.39 -7.56
C PHE A 840 -31.02 0.70 -8.94
N TYR A 841 -30.60 -0.57 -9.00
CA TYR A 841 -30.60 -1.36 -10.24
C TYR A 841 -32.03 -1.62 -10.76
N TRP A 842 -32.99 -1.88 -9.87
CA TRP A 842 -34.40 -2.05 -10.24
C TRP A 842 -35.03 -0.74 -10.69
N THR A 843 -34.84 0.36 -9.95
CA THR A 843 -35.40 1.67 -10.34
C THR A 843 -34.79 2.19 -11.65
N GLN A 844 -33.47 2.10 -11.84
CA GLN A 844 -32.81 2.58 -13.06
C GLN A 844 -33.25 1.83 -14.32
N ASN A 845 -33.52 0.52 -14.21
CA ASN A 845 -33.95 -0.31 -15.33
C ASN A 845 -35.48 -0.46 -15.44
N GLN A 846 -36.25 0.17 -14.55
CA GLN A 846 -37.72 0.04 -14.44
C GLN A 846 -38.20 -1.43 -14.29
N ILE A 847 -37.38 -2.27 -13.66
CA ILE A 847 -37.68 -3.69 -13.42
C ILE A 847 -38.43 -3.80 -12.10
N LEU A 848 -39.63 -4.39 -12.12
CA LEU A 848 -40.36 -4.71 -10.89
C LEU A 848 -39.58 -5.78 -10.09
N PRO A 849 -39.36 -5.61 -8.76
CA PRO A 849 -38.73 -6.66 -7.96
C PRO A 849 -39.57 -7.95 -8.03
N PRO A 850 -38.94 -9.12 -8.27
CA PRO A 850 -39.67 -10.37 -8.41
C PRO A 850 -40.33 -10.77 -7.09
N VAL A 851 -41.61 -11.15 -7.14
CA VAL A 851 -42.40 -11.60 -5.97
C VAL A 851 -41.78 -12.84 -5.32
N THR A 852 -41.07 -13.66 -6.10
CA THR A 852 -40.27 -14.79 -5.62
C THR A 852 -38.81 -14.40 -5.38
N GLY A 853 -38.23 -14.87 -4.26
CA GLY A 853 -36.79 -14.79 -3.96
C GLY A 853 -35.90 -15.69 -4.84
N SER A 854 -36.17 -15.78 -6.15
CA SER A 854 -35.49 -16.62 -7.12
C SER A 854 -34.16 -16.02 -7.60
N LEU A 855 -33.19 -16.88 -7.88
CA LEU A 855 -31.89 -16.53 -8.47
C LEU A 855 -31.99 -16.36 -9.99
N PHE A 856 -32.74 -17.25 -10.66
CA PHE A 856 -33.08 -17.18 -12.08
C PHE A 856 -34.59 -17.01 -12.25
N ASN A 857 -35.06 -15.84 -12.69
CA ASN A 857 -36.49 -15.55 -12.80
C ASN A 857 -37.18 -16.30 -13.96
N ASN A 858 -36.45 -16.65 -15.03
CA ASN A 858 -36.99 -17.25 -16.25
C ASN A 858 -37.32 -18.76 -16.10
N ILE A 859 -37.34 -19.32 -14.88
CA ILE A 859 -37.35 -20.77 -14.64
C ILE A 859 -38.41 -21.14 -13.60
N ALA A 860 -39.59 -21.48 -14.12
CA ALA A 860 -40.72 -22.02 -13.39
C ALA A 860 -40.61 -23.55 -13.19
N TRP A 861 -41.64 -24.17 -12.64
CA TRP A 861 -41.71 -25.64 -12.49
C TRP A 861 -41.83 -26.37 -13.83
N GLU A 862 -42.51 -25.79 -14.82
CA GLU A 862 -42.70 -26.37 -16.16
C GLU A 862 -41.36 -26.73 -16.82
N ASN A 863 -40.38 -25.83 -16.72
CA ASN A 863 -39.04 -25.96 -17.30
C ASN A 863 -38.17 -27.03 -16.62
N LEU A 864 -38.62 -27.65 -15.51
CA LEU A 864 -37.86 -28.65 -14.75
C LEU A 864 -37.52 -29.89 -15.60
N ASP A 865 -38.48 -30.36 -16.39
CA ASP A 865 -38.39 -31.65 -17.09
C ASP A 865 -37.89 -31.54 -18.54
N GLU A 866 -37.63 -30.34 -19.05
CA GLU A 866 -37.10 -30.10 -20.40
C GLU A 866 -35.66 -30.60 -20.59
N GLY A 867 -34.83 -30.53 -19.54
CA GLY A 867 -33.42 -30.87 -19.66
C GLY A 867 -32.58 -30.56 -18.42
N LEU A 868 -31.42 -31.23 -18.34
CA LEU A 868 -30.56 -31.24 -17.15
C LEU A 868 -30.13 -29.84 -16.68
N LEU A 869 -29.83 -28.92 -17.60
CA LEU A 869 -29.42 -27.55 -17.26
C LEU A 869 -30.56 -26.75 -16.62
N ASN A 870 -31.80 -26.89 -17.12
CA ASN A 870 -32.97 -26.21 -16.56
C ASN A 870 -33.35 -26.83 -15.20
N CYS A 871 -33.26 -28.16 -15.07
CA CYS A 871 -33.37 -28.85 -13.79
C CYS A 871 -32.34 -28.36 -12.75
N ILE A 872 -31.06 -28.22 -13.11
CA ILE A 872 -30.02 -27.70 -12.20
C ILE A 872 -30.36 -26.28 -11.73
N LYS A 873 -30.74 -25.38 -12.65
CA LYS A 873 -31.13 -24.00 -12.31
C LYS A 873 -32.40 -23.94 -11.46
N TYR A 874 -33.39 -24.81 -11.72
CA TYR A 874 -34.58 -24.95 -10.88
C TYR A 874 -34.22 -25.41 -9.46
N CYS A 875 -33.31 -26.37 -9.32
CA CYS A 875 -32.79 -26.81 -8.02
C CYS A 875 -32.04 -25.69 -7.29
N LEU A 876 -31.26 -24.85 -7.99
CA LEU A 876 -30.63 -23.67 -7.40
C LEU A 876 -31.65 -22.64 -6.88
N ASN A 877 -32.79 -22.46 -7.57
CA ASN A 877 -33.89 -21.62 -7.08
C ASN A 877 -34.63 -22.24 -5.87
N TYR A 878 -35.00 -23.52 -5.95
CA TYR A 878 -36.09 -24.09 -5.13
C TYR A 878 -35.71 -25.34 -4.31
N SER A 879 -34.43 -25.72 -4.20
CA SER A 879 -34.00 -26.88 -3.40
C SER A 879 -34.44 -26.77 -1.93
N PHE A 880 -34.11 -25.66 -1.25
CA PHE A 880 -34.49 -25.49 0.15
C PHE A 880 -36.02 -25.41 0.34
N TYR A 881 -36.76 -24.85 -0.63
CA TYR A 881 -38.23 -24.88 -0.61
C TYR A 881 -38.80 -26.31 -0.69
N LYS A 882 -38.22 -27.20 -1.50
CA LYS A 882 -38.71 -28.60 -1.62
C LYS A 882 -38.22 -29.53 -0.50
N PHE A 883 -37.04 -29.29 0.08
CA PHE A 883 -36.35 -30.18 1.02
C PHE A 883 -36.03 -29.58 2.40
N GLY A 884 -36.50 -28.36 2.70
CA GLY A 884 -36.11 -27.59 3.90
C GLY A 884 -36.33 -28.33 5.22
N VAL A 885 -37.52 -28.92 5.43
CA VAL A 885 -37.83 -29.72 6.62
C VAL A 885 -36.90 -30.93 6.76
N GLU A 886 -36.63 -31.66 5.67
CA GLU A 886 -35.71 -32.78 5.68
C GLU A 886 -34.27 -32.34 6.00
N ILE A 887 -33.80 -31.23 5.44
CA ILE A 887 -32.49 -30.64 5.73
C ILE A 887 -32.39 -30.23 7.21
N CYS A 888 -33.42 -29.58 7.77
CA CYS A 888 -33.47 -29.18 9.17
C CYS A 888 -33.38 -30.37 10.13
N PHE A 889 -34.04 -31.50 9.83
CA PHE A 889 -33.94 -32.71 10.64
C PHE A 889 -32.55 -33.34 10.55
N VAL A 890 -31.93 -33.39 9.38
CA VAL A 890 -30.54 -33.87 9.22
C VAL A 890 -29.55 -33.01 9.98
N ALA A 891 -29.70 -31.67 9.93
CA ALA A 891 -28.85 -30.76 10.68
C ALA A 891 -29.05 -30.88 12.20
N ALA A 892 -30.28 -31.13 12.68
CA ALA A 892 -30.55 -31.42 14.08
C ALA A 892 -29.86 -32.72 14.54
N VAL A 893 -29.89 -33.80 13.75
CA VAL A 893 -29.14 -35.04 14.05
C VAL A 893 -27.63 -34.79 14.07
N ASN A 894 -27.10 -33.95 13.17
CA ASN A 894 -25.69 -33.56 13.20
C ASN A 894 -25.33 -32.80 14.49
N VAL A 895 -26.15 -31.85 14.95
CA VAL A 895 -25.98 -31.19 16.27
C VAL A 895 -25.94 -32.23 17.39
N ILE A 896 -26.90 -33.15 17.42
CA ILE A 896 -27.02 -34.16 18.48
C ILE A 896 -25.74 -35.03 18.54
N GLY A 897 -25.25 -35.48 17.39
CA GLY A 897 -24.03 -36.29 17.28
C GLY A 897 -22.71 -35.54 17.53
N GLN A 898 -22.68 -34.21 17.35
CA GLN A 898 -21.50 -33.39 17.63
C GLN A 898 -21.43 -32.88 19.07
N ARG A 899 -22.58 -32.73 19.76
CA ARG A 899 -22.67 -32.23 21.14
C ARG A 899 -22.71 -33.32 22.21
N MET A 900 -23.47 -34.40 22.00
CA MET A 900 -23.63 -35.56 22.91
C MET A 900 -23.83 -35.22 24.40
N ASP A 901 -24.36 -34.03 24.71
CA ASP A 901 -24.51 -33.44 26.04
C ASP A 901 -25.99 -33.36 26.45
N LEU A 902 -26.27 -32.79 27.64
CA LEU A 902 -27.64 -32.59 28.12
C LEU A 902 -28.51 -31.79 27.13
N TYR A 903 -27.94 -30.82 26.42
CA TYR A 903 -28.70 -30.03 25.44
C TYR A 903 -28.98 -30.83 24.16
N ALA A 904 -28.05 -31.66 23.71
CA ALA A 904 -28.27 -32.62 22.63
C ALA A 904 -29.42 -33.59 22.95
N LEU A 905 -29.56 -34.04 24.20
CA LEU A 905 -30.72 -34.83 24.63
C LEU A 905 -32.03 -34.03 24.49
N ILE A 906 -32.04 -32.76 24.87
CA ILE A 906 -33.19 -31.88 24.71
C ILE A 906 -33.53 -31.68 23.23
N HIS A 907 -32.54 -31.45 22.35
CA HIS A 907 -32.75 -31.39 20.90
C HIS A 907 -33.28 -32.71 20.32
N ALA A 908 -32.79 -33.86 20.79
CA ALA A 908 -33.28 -35.18 20.39
C ALA A 908 -34.72 -35.45 20.83
N SER A 909 -35.13 -34.96 22.01
CA SER A 909 -36.52 -35.03 22.48
C SER A 909 -37.47 -34.20 21.61
N TRP A 910 -37.07 -32.98 21.23
CA TRP A 910 -37.83 -32.13 20.30
C TRP A 910 -37.90 -32.70 18.89
N LEU A 911 -36.80 -33.29 18.39
CA LEU A 911 -36.79 -33.98 17.09
C LEU A 911 -37.79 -35.15 17.07
N THR A 912 -37.77 -35.99 18.11
CA THR A 912 -38.74 -37.10 18.28
C THR A 912 -40.18 -36.59 18.34
N TYR A 913 -40.43 -35.51 19.09
CA TYR A 913 -41.74 -34.88 19.18
C TYR A 913 -42.23 -34.35 17.82
N LEU A 914 -41.38 -33.67 17.05
CA LEU A 914 -41.71 -33.19 15.70
C LEU A 914 -41.97 -34.34 14.72
N LEU A 915 -41.16 -35.40 14.76
CA LEU A 915 -41.31 -36.57 13.87
C LEU A 915 -42.58 -37.39 14.17
N SER A 916 -43.14 -37.28 15.37
CA SER A 916 -44.46 -37.87 15.68
C SER A 916 -45.60 -37.30 14.79
N TYR A 917 -45.47 -36.04 14.35
CA TYR A 917 -46.40 -35.39 13.43
C TYR A 917 -46.11 -35.78 11.98
N ARG A 918 -46.59 -36.97 11.58
CA ARG A 918 -46.32 -37.59 10.27
C ARG A 918 -46.67 -36.74 9.02
N GLN A 919 -47.50 -35.70 9.16
CA GLN A 919 -47.95 -34.81 8.08
C GLN A 919 -47.31 -33.41 8.16
N ARG A 920 -46.80 -32.89 7.03
CA ARG A 920 -46.22 -31.52 6.95
C ARG A 920 -47.17 -30.43 7.48
N LYS A 921 -48.48 -30.51 7.20
CA LYS A 921 -49.49 -29.55 7.71
C LYS A 921 -49.55 -29.47 9.24
N ALA A 922 -49.30 -30.57 9.94
CA ALA A 922 -49.26 -30.60 11.40
C ALA A 922 -47.91 -30.10 11.95
N ILE A 923 -46.80 -30.45 11.28
CA ILE A 923 -45.46 -29.90 11.61
C ILE A 923 -45.48 -28.37 11.52
N ALA A 924 -46.03 -27.79 10.44
CA ALA A 924 -46.10 -26.35 10.23
C ALA A 924 -46.82 -25.58 11.35
N GLN A 925 -47.86 -26.17 11.97
CA GLN A 925 -48.56 -25.57 13.12
C GLN A 925 -47.72 -25.55 14.40
N VAL A 926 -46.75 -26.46 14.54
CA VAL A 926 -45.85 -26.55 15.70
C VAL A 926 -44.54 -25.77 15.43
N TRP A 927 -44.16 -25.60 14.17
CA TRP A 927 -42.85 -25.07 13.75
C TRP A 927 -42.48 -23.71 14.36
N PRO A 928 -43.37 -22.69 14.45
CA PRO A 928 -43.02 -21.41 15.08
C PRO A 928 -42.67 -21.56 16.57
N LYS A 929 -43.30 -22.51 17.28
CA LYS A 929 -42.99 -22.81 18.69
C LYS A 929 -41.60 -23.44 18.82
N TYR A 930 -41.24 -24.31 17.89
CA TYR A 930 -39.89 -24.90 17.81
C TYR A 930 -38.83 -23.84 17.48
N CYS A 931 -39.08 -22.94 16.53
CA CYS A 931 -38.17 -21.82 16.23
C CYS A 931 -37.95 -20.89 17.44
N PHE A 932 -39.01 -20.57 18.18
CA PHE A 932 -38.91 -19.78 19.42
C PHE A 932 -38.16 -20.53 20.53
N PHE A 933 -38.41 -21.83 20.68
CA PHE A 933 -37.65 -22.69 21.60
C PHE A 933 -36.15 -22.71 21.25
N LEU A 934 -35.80 -22.89 19.97
CA LEU A 934 -34.40 -22.87 19.51
C LEU A 934 -33.72 -21.51 19.77
N ALA A 935 -34.41 -20.39 19.51
CA ALA A 935 -33.86 -19.07 19.84
C ALA A 935 -33.62 -18.91 21.34
N SER A 936 -34.56 -19.37 22.17
CA SER A 936 -34.50 -19.26 23.63
C SER A 936 -33.41 -20.14 24.26
N ILE A 937 -33.28 -21.40 23.83
CA ILE A 937 -32.30 -22.34 24.39
C ILE A 937 -30.86 -21.91 24.05
N VAL A 938 -30.64 -21.42 22.83
CA VAL A 938 -29.34 -20.91 22.37
C VAL A 938 -28.98 -19.59 23.08
N ALA A 939 -29.96 -18.69 23.28
CA ALA A 939 -29.78 -17.47 24.06
C ALA A 939 -29.49 -17.72 25.55
N PHE A 940 -30.01 -18.82 26.12
CA PHE A 940 -29.71 -19.26 27.48
C PHE A 940 -28.31 -19.91 27.60
N GLN A 941 -27.92 -20.76 26.64
CA GLN A 941 -26.59 -21.37 26.62
C GLN A 941 -25.47 -20.32 26.57
N TYR A 942 -25.62 -19.21 25.84
CA TYR A 942 -24.61 -18.14 25.85
C TYR A 942 -24.49 -17.46 27.22
N LEU A 943 -25.58 -17.33 27.99
CA LEU A 943 -25.51 -16.84 29.38
C LEU A 943 -24.72 -17.81 30.27
N LEU A 944 -24.86 -19.13 30.07
CA LEU A 944 -24.03 -20.13 30.75
C LEU A 944 -22.55 -20.03 30.33
N CYS A 945 -22.25 -19.69 29.07
CA CYS A 945 -20.88 -19.42 28.63
C CYS A 945 -20.27 -18.14 29.25
N ILE A 946 -21.08 -17.14 29.61
CA ILE A 946 -20.62 -15.92 30.32
C ILE A 946 -20.37 -16.22 31.81
N GLY A 947 -21.28 -16.98 32.45
CA GLY A 947 -21.21 -17.29 33.87
C GLY A 947 -21.34 -16.08 34.80
N LEU A 948 -21.05 -16.29 36.09
CA LEU A 948 -20.97 -15.24 37.10
C LEU A 948 -19.74 -14.34 36.87
N PRO A 949 -19.79 -13.05 37.25
CA PRO A 949 -18.62 -12.17 37.21
C PRO A 949 -17.50 -12.70 38.13
N PRO A 950 -16.32 -13.08 37.60
CA PRO A 950 -15.26 -13.68 38.41
C PRO A 950 -14.68 -12.73 39.47
N ALA A 951 -14.82 -11.41 39.26
CA ALA A 951 -14.41 -10.38 40.22
C ALA A 951 -15.26 -10.33 41.51
N LEU A 952 -16.30 -11.17 41.64
CA LEU A 952 -17.02 -11.40 42.90
C LEU A 952 -16.31 -12.40 43.83
N CYS A 953 -15.26 -13.10 43.35
CA CYS A 953 -14.52 -14.11 44.11
C CYS A 953 -15.38 -15.22 44.74
N GLN A 954 -16.50 -15.59 44.08
CA GLN A 954 -17.43 -16.62 44.56
C GLN A 954 -17.48 -17.79 43.58
N ASP A 955 -17.10 -18.98 44.04
CA ASP A 955 -17.21 -20.24 43.29
C ASP A 955 -18.66 -20.77 43.19
N TYR A 956 -18.88 -21.66 42.22
CA TYR A 956 -20.21 -22.21 41.95
C TYR A 956 -20.67 -23.30 42.96
N PRO A 957 -21.99 -23.46 43.19
CA PRO A 957 -22.52 -24.44 44.15
C PRO A 957 -22.12 -25.91 43.92
N TRP A 958 -21.87 -26.34 42.68
CA TRP A 958 -21.40 -27.71 42.37
C TRP A 958 -19.93 -27.96 42.72
N ARG A 959 -19.14 -26.91 42.99
CA ARG A 959 -17.78 -26.99 43.57
C ARG A 959 -17.77 -26.73 45.09
N SER A 960 -18.75 -25.98 45.61
CA SER A 960 -18.80 -25.55 47.02
C SER A 960 -19.75 -26.34 47.94
N SER A 961 -20.64 -27.20 47.40
CA SER A 961 -21.61 -27.95 48.21
C SER A 961 -21.14 -29.38 48.53
N HIS A 962 -21.79 -30.00 49.52
CA HIS A 962 -21.52 -31.37 49.97
C HIS A 962 -21.62 -32.44 48.85
N TRP A 963 -22.31 -32.16 47.74
CA TRP A 963 -22.47 -33.06 46.61
C TRP A 963 -21.53 -32.66 45.47
N LEU A 964 -20.22 -32.86 45.68
CA LEU A 964 -19.19 -32.46 44.71
C LEU A 964 -19.37 -33.17 43.36
N PHE A 965 -19.58 -32.42 42.29
CA PHE A 965 -19.70 -32.99 40.94
C PHE A 965 -18.30 -33.16 40.30
N PRO A 966 -17.99 -34.31 39.67
CA PRO A 966 -16.73 -34.48 38.96
C PRO A 966 -16.70 -33.61 37.69
N SER A 967 -15.51 -33.15 37.29
CA SER A 967 -15.32 -32.22 36.17
C SER A 967 -15.96 -32.71 34.86
N ASN A 968 -15.82 -34.00 34.52
CA ASN A 968 -16.47 -34.60 33.35
C ASN A 968 -18.02 -34.55 33.40
N LEU A 969 -18.65 -34.61 34.59
CA LEU A 969 -20.11 -34.46 34.73
C LEU A 969 -20.55 -33.01 34.54
N ILE A 970 -19.81 -32.05 35.12
CA ILE A 970 -20.06 -30.60 34.95
C ILE A 970 -20.01 -30.25 33.46
N LYS A 971 -19.02 -30.80 32.75
CA LYS A 971 -18.83 -30.68 31.30
C LYS A 971 -19.98 -31.28 30.49
N TRP A 972 -20.45 -32.48 30.84
CA TRP A 972 -21.58 -33.15 30.16
C TRP A 972 -22.93 -32.45 30.40
N LEU A 973 -23.15 -31.91 31.61
CA LEU A 973 -24.30 -31.09 31.95
C LEU A 973 -24.26 -29.69 31.29
N TYR A 974 -23.12 -29.32 30.70
CA TYR A 974 -22.86 -28.02 30.09
C TYR A 974 -23.13 -26.84 31.07
N LEU A 975 -22.69 -27.03 32.31
CA LEU A 975 -22.73 -26.00 33.36
C LEU A 975 -21.52 -25.04 33.22
N PRO A 976 -21.63 -23.79 33.72
CA PRO A 976 -20.46 -22.93 33.88
C PRO A 976 -19.50 -23.47 34.93
N ASP A 977 -18.21 -23.20 34.77
CA ASP A 977 -17.18 -23.45 35.78
C ASP A 977 -15.98 -22.53 35.55
N PHE A 978 -15.19 -22.24 36.59
CA PHE A 978 -13.97 -21.44 36.45
C PHE A 978 -12.73 -22.27 36.10
N ALA A 979 -12.77 -23.60 36.30
CA ALA A 979 -11.80 -24.54 35.78
C ALA A 979 -12.23 -25.08 34.40
N GLU A 980 -13.30 -25.88 34.32
CA GLU A 980 -13.77 -26.50 33.07
C GLU A 980 -14.83 -25.64 32.35
N ARG A 981 -14.37 -24.64 31.59
CA ARG A 981 -15.27 -23.73 30.86
C ARG A 981 -16.06 -24.44 29.74
N PRO A 982 -17.38 -24.20 29.62
CA PRO A 982 -18.20 -24.81 28.57
C PRO A 982 -17.76 -24.39 27.16
N ASN A 983 -17.59 -25.36 26.25
CA ASN A 983 -17.08 -25.12 24.89
C ASN A 983 -18.07 -24.32 24.04
N THR A 984 -17.69 -23.11 23.66
CA THR A 984 -18.55 -22.14 22.95
C THR A 984 -18.82 -22.51 21.50
N ASN A 985 -17.97 -23.32 20.87
CA ASN A 985 -18.10 -23.69 19.46
C ASN A 985 -19.38 -24.49 19.18
N PHE A 986 -19.93 -25.19 20.17
CA PHE A 986 -21.17 -25.96 20.00
C PHE A 986 -22.36 -25.07 19.61
N LEU A 987 -22.47 -23.86 20.17
CA LEU A 987 -23.56 -22.91 19.91
C LEU A 987 -23.64 -22.48 18.43
N LEU A 988 -22.53 -22.59 17.66
CA LEU A 988 -22.55 -22.33 16.22
C LEU A 988 -23.39 -23.36 15.47
N TYR A 989 -23.31 -24.64 15.85
CA TYR A 989 -24.09 -25.70 15.21
C TYR A 989 -25.58 -25.56 15.53
N ASP A 990 -25.93 -25.23 16.77
CA ASP A 990 -27.32 -24.94 17.17
C ASP A 990 -27.86 -23.70 16.45
N PHE A 991 -27.03 -22.66 16.29
CA PHE A 991 -27.39 -21.48 15.51
C PHE A 991 -27.63 -21.79 14.03
N LEU A 992 -26.87 -22.72 13.42
CA LEU A 992 -27.07 -23.17 12.04
C LEU A 992 -28.37 -23.97 11.86
N VAL A 993 -28.73 -24.85 12.82
CA VAL A 993 -30.04 -25.52 12.82
C VAL A 993 -31.16 -24.50 12.94
N ARG A 994 -31.03 -23.52 13.86
CA ARG A 994 -31.96 -22.40 14.01
C ARG A 994 -32.05 -21.52 12.76
N LEU A 995 -30.98 -21.38 11.97
CA LEU A 995 -30.96 -20.64 10.70
C LEU A 995 -31.88 -21.30 9.68
N GLN A 996 -31.66 -22.58 9.43
CA GLN A 996 -32.47 -23.39 8.49
C GLN A 996 -33.93 -23.49 8.96
N ALA A 997 -34.17 -23.66 10.26
CA ALA A 997 -35.52 -23.69 10.81
C ALA A 997 -36.27 -22.35 10.61
N GLY A 998 -35.57 -21.22 10.78
CA GLY A 998 -36.10 -19.88 10.50
C GLY A 998 -36.47 -19.70 9.03
N ASP A 999 -35.57 -20.06 8.11
CA ASP A 999 -35.81 -19.99 6.66
C ASP A 999 -37.07 -20.77 6.24
N ASN A 1000 -37.28 -21.97 6.80
CA ASN A 1000 -38.47 -22.78 6.51
C ASN A 1000 -39.78 -22.13 7.01
N SER A 1001 -39.73 -21.31 8.07
CA SER A 1001 -40.92 -20.66 8.65
C SER A 1001 -41.44 -19.46 7.83
N GLU A 1002 -40.59 -18.89 6.97
CA GLU A 1002 -40.92 -17.78 6.06
C GLU A 1002 -41.57 -18.32 4.78
N MET A 1003 -41.04 -19.42 4.23
CA MET A 1003 -41.58 -20.08 3.03
C MET A 1003 -43.01 -20.64 3.20
N ASP A 1004 -43.42 -21.01 4.41
CA ASP A 1004 -44.80 -21.42 4.73
C ASP A 1004 -45.78 -20.23 4.83
N GLN A 1005 -45.32 -18.97 4.81
CA GLN A 1005 -46.15 -17.76 4.87
C GLN A 1005 -46.33 -17.07 3.51
N ASP A 1006 -45.26 -17.02 2.69
CA ASP A 1006 -45.27 -16.26 1.43
C ASP A 1006 -46.02 -16.94 0.27
N LEU A 1007 -46.36 -18.24 0.39
CA LEU A 1007 -47.08 -18.99 -0.66
C LEU A 1007 -48.53 -19.32 -0.26
N GLY A 1008 -49.48 -18.65 -0.93
CA GLY A 1008 -50.90 -19.01 -0.86
C GLY A 1008 -51.19 -20.43 -1.36
N PRO A 1009 -52.12 -21.18 -0.73
CA PRO A 1009 -52.25 -22.63 -0.91
C PRO A 1009 -52.77 -23.09 -2.29
N ALA A 1010 -53.22 -22.18 -3.15
CA ALA A 1010 -53.92 -22.50 -4.40
C ALA A 1010 -53.02 -22.68 -5.64
N GLY A 1011 -51.77 -22.19 -5.63
CA GLY A 1011 -51.01 -21.98 -6.88
C GLY A 1011 -50.28 -23.19 -7.49
N LEU A 1012 -50.01 -24.26 -6.73
CA LEU A 1012 -48.93 -25.21 -7.06
C LEU A 1012 -49.23 -26.70 -6.82
N SER A 1013 -50.42 -27.07 -6.36
CA SER A 1013 -50.74 -28.47 -6.02
C SER A 1013 -51.93 -29.08 -6.77
N GLU A 1014 -52.70 -28.26 -7.50
CA GLU A 1014 -53.99 -28.69 -8.07
C GLU A 1014 -53.89 -29.18 -9.53
N PHE A 1015 -52.86 -28.74 -10.28
CA PHE A 1015 -52.56 -29.21 -11.64
C PHE A 1015 -51.06 -29.44 -11.84
N SER A 1016 -50.63 -30.70 -11.83
CA SER A 1016 -49.23 -31.10 -12.08
C SER A 1016 -49.19 -32.43 -12.83
N TRP A 1017 -49.28 -32.37 -14.15
CA TRP A 1017 -49.10 -33.53 -15.02
C TRP A 1017 -47.60 -33.77 -15.25
N VAL A 1018 -47.09 -34.90 -14.75
CA VAL A 1018 -45.68 -35.30 -14.90
C VAL A 1018 -45.51 -36.19 -16.14
N PRO A 1019 -44.56 -35.93 -17.05
CA PRO A 1019 -44.33 -36.78 -18.21
C PRO A 1019 -43.74 -38.15 -17.83
N ASN A 1020 -44.12 -39.20 -18.57
CA ASN A 1020 -43.56 -40.54 -18.38
C ASN A 1020 -42.09 -40.60 -18.81
N PHE A 1021 -41.20 -40.77 -17.83
CA PHE A 1021 -39.75 -40.76 -17.97
C PHE A 1021 -39.12 -42.17 -18.05
N ILE A 1022 -39.90 -43.26 -17.90
CA ILE A 1022 -39.38 -44.65 -17.82
C ILE A 1022 -38.55 -45.03 -19.04
N HIS A 1023 -38.88 -44.50 -20.22
CA HIS A 1023 -38.22 -44.80 -21.48
C HIS A 1023 -36.90 -44.03 -21.71
N CYS A 1024 -36.36 -43.34 -20.70
CA CYS A 1024 -35.03 -42.70 -20.71
C CYS A 1024 -34.71 -41.86 -21.96
N ARG A 1025 -35.67 -41.05 -22.43
CA ARG A 1025 -35.52 -40.23 -23.65
C ARG A 1025 -34.45 -39.12 -23.52
N SER A 1026 -34.12 -38.72 -22.30
CA SER A 1026 -33.08 -37.74 -22.00
C SER A 1026 -32.13 -38.22 -20.90
N TYR A 1027 -30.95 -37.60 -20.80
CA TYR A 1027 -30.04 -37.79 -19.66
C TYR A 1027 -30.68 -37.41 -18.31
N LEU A 1028 -31.64 -36.48 -18.31
CA LEU A 1028 -32.41 -36.14 -17.12
C LEU A 1028 -33.33 -37.31 -16.72
N ASP A 1029 -33.97 -37.97 -17.68
CA ASP A 1029 -34.85 -39.12 -17.43
C ASP A 1029 -34.08 -40.35 -16.97
N LEU A 1030 -32.87 -40.58 -17.50
CA LEU A 1030 -31.96 -41.61 -16.97
C LEU A 1030 -31.64 -41.35 -15.48
N MET A 1031 -31.38 -40.10 -15.09
CA MET A 1031 -31.17 -39.72 -13.69
C MET A 1031 -32.45 -39.86 -12.85
N LYS A 1032 -33.63 -39.54 -13.40
CA LYS A 1032 -34.93 -39.80 -12.73
C LYS A 1032 -35.13 -41.29 -12.47
N VAL A 1033 -34.86 -42.17 -13.45
CA VAL A 1033 -34.98 -43.63 -13.26
C VAL A 1033 -33.97 -44.11 -12.20
N LEU A 1034 -32.71 -43.65 -12.25
CA LEU A 1034 -31.70 -43.98 -11.24
C LEU A 1034 -32.18 -43.62 -9.82
N ILE A 1035 -32.64 -42.39 -9.63
CA ILE A 1035 -33.08 -41.87 -8.31
C ILE A 1035 -34.40 -42.53 -7.87
N PHE A 1036 -35.46 -42.50 -8.68
CA PHE A 1036 -36.78 -42.94 -8.23
C PHE A 1036 -36.96 -44.47 -8.21
N LYS A 1037 -36.20 -45.25 -9.00
CA LYS A 1037 -36.32 -46.73 -9.07
C LYS A 1037 -35.28 -47.46 -8.23
N TYR A 1038 -34.03 -47.02 -8.22
CA TYR A 1038 -32.93 -47.76 -7.58
C TYR A 1038 -32.54 -47.26 -6.18
N LEU A 1039 -32.89 -46.03 -5.78
CA LEU A 1039 -32.55 -45.49 -4.46
C LEU A 1039 -33.10 -46.34 -3.30
N PHE A 1040 -34.24 -47.01 -3.46
CA PHE A 1040 -34.77 -47.93 -2.47
C PHE A 1040 -33.77 -49.04 -2.11
N TRP A 1041 -33.17 -49.68 -3.10
CA TRP A 1041 -32.19 -50.74 -2.89
C TRP A 1041 -30.87 -50.20 -2.35
N ILE A 1042 -30.45 -49.01 -2.78
CA ILE A 1042 -29.29 -48.30 -2.21
C ILE A 1042 -29.51 -47.99 -0.73
N ALA A 1043 -30.72 -47.55 -0.33
CA ALA A 1043 -31.07 -47.31 1.06
C ALA A 1043 -31.06 -48.61 1.89
N LEU A 1044 -31.51 -49.74 1.35
CA LEU A 1044 -31.39 -51.05 2.02
C LEU A 1044 -29.94 -51.49 2.18
N CYS A 1045 -29.09 -51.31 1.16
CA CYS A 1045 -27.65 -51.57 1.27
C CYS A 1045 -26.99 -50.68 2.33
N LEU A 1046 -27.38 -49.42 2.44
CA LEU A 1046 -26.91 -48.52 3.50
C LEU A 1046 -27.38 -48.95 4.89
N ILE A 1047 -28.64 -49.38 5.05
CA ILE A 1047 -29.16 -49.95 6.30
C ILE A 1047 -28.33 -51.19 6.70
N PHE A 1048 -28.04 -52.09 5.75
CA PHE A 1048 -27.17 -53.24 6.00
C PHE A 1048 -25.76 -52.84 6.45
N VAL A 1049 -25.13 -51.87 5.77
CA VAL A 1049 -23.83 -51.32 6.17
C VAL A 1049 -23.89 -50.69 7.56
N THR A 1050 -24.98 -50.00 7.93
CA THR A 1050 -25.11 -49.43 9.28
C THR A 1050 -25.29 -50.49 10.38
N ALA A 1051 -25.83 -51.66 10.03
CA ALA A 1051 -25.94 -52.80 10.95
C ALA A 1051 -24.61 -53.56 11.11
N THR A 1052 -23.75 -53.60 10.08
CA THR A 1052 -22.47 -54.33 10.11
C THR A 1052 -21.27 -53.49 10.51
N ALA A 1053 -21.28 -52.17 10.29
CA ALA A 1053 -20.12 -51.31 10.51
C ALA A 1053 -19.74 -51.10 11.98
N ARG A 1054 -20.61 -51.46 12.92
CA ARG A 1054 -20.50 -51.20 14.37
C ARG A 1054 -21.21 -52.30 15.17
N ILE A 1055 -20.56 -52.91 16.15
CA ILE A 1055 -21.16 -53.95 17.00
C ILE A 1055 -21.86 -53.27 18.18
N ASN A 1056 -23.18 -53.41 18.26
CA ASN A 1056 -23.99 -52.99 19.41
C ASN A 1056 -25.39 -53.62 19.31
N ILE A 1057 -26.12 -53.67 20.43
CA ILE A 1057 -27.49 -54.22 20.48
C ILE A 1057 -28.48 -53.53 19.52
N PHE A 1058 -28.29 -52.24 19.19
CA PHE A 1058 -29.18 -51.51 18.28
C PHE A 1058 -29.05 -51.97 16.81
N CYS A 1059 -27.94 -52.59 16.43
CA CYS A 1059 -27.77 -53.16 15.09
C CYS A 1059 -28.72 -54.34 14.82
N VAL A 1060 -29.21 -55.04 15.86
CA VAL A 1060 -30.19 -56.13 15.70
C VAL A 1060 -31.48 -55.62 15.03
N GLY A 1061 -32.01 -54.47 15.45
CA GLY A 1061 -33.20 -53.88 14.82
C GLY A 1061 -32.97 -53.43 13.37
N TYR A 1062 -31.76 -52.95 13.05
CA TYR A 1062 -31.38 -52.63 11.67
C TYR A 1062 -31.28 -53.90 10.80
N PHE A 1063 -30.71 -55.01 11.30
CA PHE A 1063 -30.71 -56.30 10.60
C PHE A 1063 -32.13 -56.81 10.36
N VAL A 1064 -32.99 -56.82 11.39
CA VAL A 1064 -34.39 -57.26 11.27
C VAL A 1064 -35.15 -56.43 10.23
N ALA A 1065 -35.00 -55.10 10.24
CA ALA A 1065 -35.58 -54.23 9.23
C ALA A 1065 -35.02 -54.52 7.83
N CYS A 1066 -33.70 -54.70 7.70
CA CYS A 1066 -33.06 -54.97 6.42
C CYS A 1066 -33.54 -56.30 5.80
N PHE A 1067 -33.53 -57.40 6.55
CA PHE A 1067 -34.00 -58.69 6.06
C PHE A 1067 -35.50 -58.67 5.74
N TYR A 1068 -36.32 -58.00 6.56
CA TYR A 1068 -37.74 -57.80 6.28
C TYR A 1068 -37.97 -57.07 4.95
N PHE A 1069 -37.31 -55.94 4.72
CA PHE A 1069 -37.47 -55.17 3.49
C PHE A 1069 -36.78 -55.79 2.27
N MET A 1070 -35.72 -56.58 2.42
CA MET A 1070 -35.14 -57.35 1.31
C MET A 1070 -36.07 -58.49 0.88
N HIS A 1071 -36.65 -59.23 1.83
CA HIS A 1071 -37.54 -60.36 1.53
C HIS A 1071 -38.90 -59.91 1.00
N PHE A 1072 -39.54 -58.92 1.63
CA PHE A 1072 -40.88 -58.46 1.23
C PHE A 1072 -40.88 -57.25 0.29
N GLY A 1073 -39.73 -56.64 -0.01
CA GLY A 1073 -39.61 -55.33 -0.66
C GLY A 1073 -40.41 -55.16 -1.94
N GLN A 1074 -40.27 -56.08 -2.90
CA GLN A 1074 -41.01 -56.05 -4.16
C GLN A 1074 -42.54 -56.11 -3.94
N SER A 1075 -43.00 -56.96 -3.01
CA SER A 1075 -44.43 -57.04 -2.65
C SER A 1075 -44.94 -55.78 -1.92
N LEU A 1076 -44.07 -55.08 -1.18
CA LEU A 1076 -44.39 -53.83 -0.48
C LEU A 1076 -44.49 -52.64 -1.44
N GLN A 1077 -43.73 -52.63 -2.54
CA GLN A 1077 -43.81 -51.59 -3.58
C GLN A 1077 -45.09 -51.70 -4.45
N LEU A 1078 -45.69 -52.89 -4.56
CA LEU A 1078 -46.96 -53.09 -5.28
C LEU A 1078 -48.20 -52.70 -4.45
N LYS A 1079 -48.07 -52.65 -3.12
CA LYS A 1079 -49.12 -52.26 -2.15
C LYS A 1079 -49.40 -50.75 -2.16
N PRO A 1080 -50.56 -50.29 -1.66
CA PRO A 1080 -50.88 -48.87 -1.59
C PRO A 1080 -49.90 -48.11 -0.68
N LEU A 1081 -49.59 -46.86 -1.08
CA LEU A 1081 -48.58 -46.01 -0.42
C LEU A 1081 -48.74 -45.90 1.11
N ARG A 1082 -49.98 -45.96 1.62
CA ARG A 1082 -50.28 -45.88 3.06
C ARG A 1082 -49.57 -46.94 3.90
N ASP A 1083 -49.38 -48.15 3.36
CA ASP A 1083 -48.81 -49.27 4.11
C ASP A 1083 -47.29 -49.29 4.06
N ILE A 1084 -46.67 -49.09 2.89
CA ILE A 1084 -45.22 -48.92 2.77
C ILE A 1084 -44.72 -47.70 3.57
N LEU A 1085 -45.45 -46.57 3.55
CA LEU A 1085 -45.16 -45.42 4.40
C LEU A 1085 -45.39 -45.67 5.89
N ARG A 1086 -46.27 -46.61 6.29
CA ARG A 1086 -46.39 -47.02 7.71
C ARG A 1086 -45.16 -47.78 8.15
N SER A 1087 -44.71 -48.78 7.39
CA SER A 1087 -43.50 -49.56 7.72
C SER A 1087 -42.24 -48.69 7.67
N TRP A 1088 -42.15 -47.74 6.73
CA TRP A 1088 -41.00 -46.84 6.62
C TRP A 1088 -40.96 -45.79 7.75
N ASP A 1089 -42.10 -45.25 8.15
CA ASP A 1089 -42.17 -44.32 9.30
C ASP A 1089 -41.82 -45.02 10.63
N TYR A 1090 -42.11 -46.33 10.79
CA TYR A 1090 -41.61 -47.10 11.93
C TYR A 1090 -40.07 -47.25 11.92
N LEU A 1091 -39.45 -47.41 10.74
CA LEU A 1091 -37.99 -47.47 10.64
C LEU A 1091 -37.34 -46.11 10.98
N ILE A 1092 -37.94 -45.00 10.53
CA ILE A 1092 -37.49 -43.64 10.91
C ILE A 1092 -37.66 -43.39 12.43
N ALA A 1093 -38.76 -43.88 13.02
CA ALA A 1093 -38.94 -43.82 14.48
C ALA A 1093 -37.88 -44.66 15.21
N TYR A 1094 -37.52 -45.84 14.70
CA TYR A 1094 -36.47 -46.67 15.26
C TYR A 1094 -35.10 -45.98 15.23
N THR A 1095 -34.67 -45.42 14.09
CA THR A 1095 -33.36 -44.73 14.00
C THR A 1095 -33.31 -43.50 14.89
N THR A 1096 -34.39 -42.74 14.98
CA THR A 1096 -34.51 -41.60 15.91
C THR A 1096 -34.39 -42.07 17.37
N LEU A 1097 -35.04 -43.18 17.73
CA LEU A 1097 -34.93 -43.78 19.06
C LEU A 1097 -33.49 -44.20 19.36
N VAL A 1098 -32.80 -44.90 18.45
CA VAL A 1098 -31.39 -45.29 18.61
C VAL A 1098 -30.50 -44.08 18.85
N ILE A 1099 -30.69 -42.99 18.10
CA ILE A 1099 -29.96 -41.72 18.30
C ILE A 1099 -30.24 -41.14 19.71
N THR A 1100 -31.50 -41.11 20.15
CA THR A 1100 -31.86 -40.59 21.49
C THR A 1100 -31.28 -41.43 22.63
N VAL A 1101 -31.26 -42.76 22.48
CA VAL A 1101 -30.72 -43.67 23.51
C VAL A 1101 -29.20 -43.64 23.53
N LYS A 1102 -28.52 -43.64 22.38
CA LYS A 1102 -27.05 -43.46 22.33
C LYS A 1102 -26.61 -42.14 23.00
N ASN A 1103 -27.41 -41.07 22.85
CA ASN A 1103 -27.16 -39.82 23.54
C ASN A 1103 -27.37 -39.93 25.07
N LEU A 1104 -28.47 -40.55 25.54
CA LEU A 1104 -28.71 -40.80 26.97
C LEU A 1104 -27.58 -41.63 27.61
N LEU A 1105 -27.05 -42.63 26.89
CA LEU A 1105 -25.94 -43.46 27.35
C LEU A 1105 -24.58 -42.73 27.36
N ALA A 1106 -24.46 -41.57 26.68
CA ALA A 1106 -23.25 -40.75 26.71
C ALA A 1106 -22.95 -40.19 28.12
N VAL A 1107 -23.95 -40.06 28.99
CA VAL A 1107 -23.74 -39.74 30.42
C VAL A 1107 -22.78 -40.75 31.07
N GLY A 1108 -23.04 -42.04 30.89
CA GLY A 1108 -22.19 -43.10 31.41
C GLY A 1108 -20.81 -43.08 30.75
N ALA A 1109 -20.79 -42.99 29.42
CA ALA A 1109 -19.57 -43.06 28.62
C ALA A 1109 -18.61 -41.87 28.80
N CYS A 1110 -19.12 -40.66 29.12
CA CYS A 1110 -18.30 -39.45 29.26
C CYS A 1110 -18.08 -39.03 30.73
N ALA A 1111 -19.07 -39.19 31.62
CA ALA A 1111 -18.98 -38.70 33.00
C ALA A 1111 -18.58 -39.77 34.04
N TYR A 1112 -18.88 -41.06 33.79
CA TYR A 1112 -18.72 -42.14 34.78
C TYR A 1112 -17.88 -43.34 34.30
N LEU A 1113 -17.20 -43.22 33.16
CA LEU A 1113 -16.54 -44.34 32.48
C LEU A 1113 -15.62 -45.16 33.40
N ASN A 1114 -14.76 -44.51 34.18
CA ASN A 1114 -13.82 -45.17 35.09
C ASN A 1114 -14.54 -45.98 36.20
N GLN A 1115 -15.75 -45.59 36.60
CA GLN A 1115 -16.56 -46.34 37.58
C GLN A 1115 -17.32 -47.50 36.91
N LEU A 1116 -17.78 -47.31 35.68
CA LEU A 1116 -18.42 -48.36 34.88
C LEU A 1116 -17.42 -49.44 34.44
N GLN A 1117 -16.17 -49.07 34.16
CA GLN A 1117 -15.11 -50.01 33.74
C GLN A 1117 -14.75 -51.01 34.86
N ILE A 1118 -14.77 -50.56 36.11
CA ILE A 1118 -14.48 -51.41 37.28
C ILE A 1118 -15.68 -52.31 37.62
N ASN A 1119 -16.91 -51.80 37.60
CA ASN A 1119 -18.08 -52.50 38.12
C ASN A 1119 -18.95 -53.20 37.06
N TYR A 1120 -18.95 -52.70 35.81
CA TYR A 1120 -19.97 -53.01 34.79
C TYR A 1120 -19.42 -53.07 33.35
N CYS A 1121 -18.23 -53.66 33.14
CA CYS A 1121 -17.62 -53.80 31.80
C CYS A 1121 -18.57 -54.42 30.74
N TRP A 1122 -19.40 -55.39 31.12
CA TRP A 1122 -20.40 -56.01 30.23
C TRP A 1122 -21.39 -54.99 29.64
N LEU A 1123 -21.74 -53.94 30.39
CA LEU A 1123 -22.66 -52.89 29.98
C LEU A 1123 -21.99 -51.97 28.94
N ILE A 1124 -20.70 -51.68 29.12
CA ILE A 1124 -19.88 -50.90 28.18
C ILE A 1124 -19.85 -51.61 26.82
N GLN A 1125 -19.55 -52.92 26.82
CA GLN A 1125 -19.43 -53.71 25.59
C GLN A 1125 -20.79 -53.92 24.88
N THR A 1126 -21.86 -54.24 25.61
CA THR A 1126 -23.20 -54.51 25.04
C THR A 1126 -23.78 -53.33 24.24
N PHE A 1127 -23.47 -52.11 24.67
CA PHE A 1127 -23.99 -50.87 24.09
C PHE A 1127 -22.94 -50.04 23.33
N ALA A 1128 -21.69 -50.51 23.23
CA ALA A 1128 -20.54 -49.77 22.71
C ALA A 1128 -20.36 -48.37 23.36
N MET A 1129 -20.31 -48.31 24.70
CA MET A 1129 -20.21 -47.05 25.44
C MET A 1129 -18.79 -46.49 25.44
N TYR A 1130 -18.51 -45.48 24.62
CA TYR A 1130 -17.26 -44.70 24.69
C TYR A 1130 -17.52 -43.22 24.32
N CYS A 1131 -16.80 -42.30 24.98
CA CYS A 1131 -16.98 -40.87 24.72
C CYS A 1131 -16.24 -40.44 23.45
N THR A 1132 -16.98 -40.07 22.41
CA THR A 1132 -16.43 -39.67 21.10
C THR A 1132 -15.99 -38.20 21.02
N ILE A 1133 -16.25 -37.40 22.06
CA ILE A 1133 -15.96 -35.96 22.07
C ILE A 1133 -14.58 -35.68 22.65
N PRO A 1134 -13.73 -34.89 21.97
CA PRO A 1134 -12.39 -34.57 22.45
C PRO A 1134 -12.42 -33.71 23.71
N GLY A 1135 -11.48 -33.97 24.63
CA GLY A 1135 -11.24 -33.16 25.82
C GLY A 1135 -12.02 -33.59 27.07
N TYR A 1136 -12.63 -34.77 27.11
CA TYR A 1136 -12.95 -35.43 28.38
C TYR A 1136 -11.72 -36.16 28.92
N GLU A 1137 -11.48 -36.09 30.22
CA GLU A 1137 -10.37 -36.79 30.88
C GLU A 1137 -10.75 -38.28 31.03
N VAL A 1138 -10.16 -39.13 30.17
CA VAL A 1138 -10.43 -40.58 30.07
C VAL A 1138 -9.09 -41.31 30.15
N ASP A 1139 -8.53 -41.36 31.35
CA ASP A 1139 -7.33 -42.15 31.62
C ASP A 1139 -7.69 -43.65 31.64
N PRO A 1140 -7.02 -44.50 30.85
CA PRO A 1140 -7.17 -45.94 31.00
C PRO A 1140 -6.54 -46.36 32.34
N PRO A 1141 -7.24 -47.11 33.21
CA PRO A 1141 -6.62 -47.70 34.39
C PRO A 1141 -5.54 -48.69 33.94
N ASN A 1142 -4.39 -48.69 34.62
CA ASN A 1142 -3.19 -49.48 34.25
C ASN A 1142 -3.35 -51.02 34.35
N ASN A 1143 -4.57 -51.53 34.57
CA ASN A 1143 -4.88 -52.95 34.71
C ASN A 1143 -5.89 -53.37 33.63
N GLU A 1144 -5.67 -54.55 33.03
CA GLU A 1144 -6.33 -55.08 31.81
C GLU A 1144 -7.81 -55.53 32.01
N ILE A 1145 -8.58 -54.84 32.87
CA ILE A 1145 -9.87 -55.29 33.38
C ILE A 1145 -11.01 -55.20 32.34
N CYS A 1146 -10.89 -54.33 31.33
CA CYS A 1146 -11.91 -54.13 30.31
C CYS A 1146 -11.35 -53.40 29.08
N GLU A 1147 -11.47 -53.99 27.89
CA GLU A 1147 -11.18 -53.32 26.61
C GLU A 1147 -12.28 -52.31 26.26
N LEU A 1148 -11.88 -51.11 25.81
CA LEU A 1148 -12.80 -50.03 25.45
C LEU A 1148 -13.09 -50.03 23.94
N PRO A 1149 -14.37 -50.05 23.51
CA PRO A 1149 -14.74 -50.12 22.09
C PRO A 1149 -14.65 -48.75 21.40
N LYS A 1150 -13.43 -48.19 21.31
CA LYS A 1150 -13.16 -46.80 20.92
C LYS A 1150 -13.69 -46.44 19.53
N ASP A 1151 -13.51 -47.33 18.56
CA ASP A 1151 -14.01 -47.13 17.20
C ASP A 1151 -15.55 -47.20 17.13
N GLU A 1152 -16.20 -47.91 18.06
CA GLU A 1152 -17.57 -48.38 17.83
C GLU A 1152 -18.67 -47.40 18.26
N ALA A 1153 -18.38 -46.45 19.15
CA ALA A 1153 -19.36 -45.58 19.80
C ALA A 1153 -19.94 -44.44 18.93
N GLY A 1154 -19.92 -44.58 17.60
CA GLY A 1154 -20.34 -43.55 16.66
C GLY A 1154 -21.85 -43.45 16.43
N ILE A 1155 -22.33 -42.23 16.17
CA ILE A 1155 -23.67 -41.91 15.60
C ILE A 1155 -23.59 -41.62 14.08
N LEU A 1156 -22.40 -41.46 13.49
CA LEU A 1156 -22.23 -41.04 12.09
C LEU A 1156 -23.01 -41.92 11.09
N TRP A 1157 -22.98 -43.24 11.25
CA TRP A 1157 -23.73 -44.16 10.39
C TRP A 1157 -25.25 -44.06 10.61
N ASP A 1158 -25.74 -43.93 11.84
CA ASP A 1158 -27.16 -43.68 12.12
C ASP A 1158 -27.65 -42.38 11.46
N ALA A 1159 -26.83 -41.33 11.48
CA ALA A 1159 -27.12 -40.06 10.81
C ALA A 1159 -27.19 -40.21 9.29
N VAL A 1160 -26.22 -40.90 8.67
CA VAL A 1160 -26.24 -41.21 7.22
C VAL A 1160 -27.48 -42.02 6.86
N CYS A 1161 -27.80 -43.07 7.63
CA CYS A 1161 -29.01 -43.87 7.46
C CYS A 1161 -30.27 -43.01 7.51
N PHE A 1162 -30.41 -42.18 8.54
CA PHE A 1162 -31.52 -41.23 8.71
C PHE A 1162 -31.68 -40.28 7.52
N THR A 1163 -30.59 -39.78 6.92
CA THR A 1163 -30.69 -38.93 5.71
C THR A 1163 -31.33 -39.67 4.54
N PHE A 1164 -30.87 -40.90 4.24
CA PHE A 1164 -31.40 -41.70 3.13
C PHE A 1164 -32.82 -42.18 3.38
N LEU A 1165 -33.18 -42.49 4.63
CA LEU A 1165 -34.55 -42.81 5.03
C LEU A 1165 -35.52 -41.63 4.74
N LEU A 1166 -35.12 -40.39 5.05
CA LEU A 1166 -35.92 -39.19 4.75
C LEU A 1166 -36.03 -38.94 3.23
N ILE A 1167 -34.93 -39.07 2.47
CA ILE A 1167 -34.96 -38.90 1.02
C ILE A 1167 -35.86 -39.97 0.36
N GLN A 1168 -35.76 -41.23 0.77
CA GLN A 1168 -36.61 -42.30 0.24
C GLN A 1168 -38.09 -42.13 0.64
N ARG A 1169 -38.38 -41.59 1.84
CA ARG A 1169 -39.73 -41.17 2.23
C ARG A 1169 -40.29 -40.09 1.31
N ARG A 1170 -39.45 -39.12 0.91
CA ARG A 1170 -39.81 -38.05 -0.03
C ARG A 1170 -40.03 -38.60 -1.45
N VAL A 1171 -39.28 -39.62 -1.87
CA VAL A 1171 -39.50 -40.39 -3.11
C VAL A 1171 -40.86 -41.08 -3.12
N PHE A 1172 -41.24 -41.81 -2.06
CA PHE A 1172 -42.55 -42.49 -2.01
C PHE A 1172 -43.75 -41.52 -2.08
N MET A 1173 -43.58 -40.27 -1.66
CA MET A 1173 -44.60 -39.21 -1.74
C MET A 1173 -44.60 -38.45 -3.08
N SER A 1174 -43.83 -38.89 -4.07
CA SER A 1174 -43.63 -38.19 -5.36
C SER A 1174 -44.51 -38.75 -6.48
N HIS A 1175 -45.08 -37.89 -7.32
CA HIS A 1175 -45.83 -38.32 -8.51
C HIS A 1175 -44.97 -39.14 -9.49
N TYR A 1176 -43.66 -38.86 -9.56
CA TYR A 1176 -42.71 -39.67 -10.36
C TYR A 1176 -42.66 -41.14 -9.90
N TYR A 1177 -42.92 -41.44 -8.62
CA TYR A 1177 -42.92 -42.82 -8.11
C TYR A 1177 -44.18 -43.61 -8.54
N LEU A 1178 -45.31 -42.94 -8.83
CA LEU A 1178 -46.53 -43.59 -9.31
C LEU A 1178 -46.29 -44.31 -10.66
N TYR A 1179 -45.51 -43.70 -11.55
CA TYR A 1179 -45.11 -44.32 -12.82
C TYR A 1179 -44.30 -45.61 -12.59
N ILE A 1180 -43.42 -45.64 -11.60
CA ILE A 1180 -42.64 -46.84 -11.26
C ILE A 1180 -43.53 -47.92 -10.64
N VAL A 1181 -44.54 -47.56 -9.86
CA VAL A 1181 -45.55 -48.53 -9.38
C VAL A 1181 -46.37 -49.10 -10.56
N THR A 1182 -46.64 -48.33 -11.62
CA THR A 1182 -47.27 -48.88 -12.84
C THR A 1182 -46.33 -49.75 -13.67
N ASP A 1183 -45.04 -49.41 -13.75
CA ASP A 1183 -43.99 -50.23 -14.39
C ASP A 1183 -43.84 -51.58 -13.70
N LEU A 1184 -43.72 -51.59 -12.37
CA LEU A 1184 -43.62 -52.80 -11.56
C LEU A 1184 -44.87 -53.70 -11.69
N LYS A 1185 -46.07 -53.11 -11.77
CA LYS A 1185 -47.31 -53.86 -12.03
C LYS A 1185 -47.38 -54.43 -13.45
N ALA A 1186 -46.84 -53.72 -14.44
CA ALA A 1186 -46.73 -54.24 -15.80
C ALA A 1186 -45.73 -55.41 -15.89
N THR A 1187 -44.57 -55.33 -15.21
CA THR A 1187 -43.60 -56.44 -15.16
C THR A 1187 -44.14 -57.67 -14.42
N ASP A 1188 -44.90 -57.48 -13.35
CA ASP A 1188 -45.55 -58.56 -12.59
C ASP A 1188 -46.56 -59.32 -13.46
N PHE A 1189 -47.43 -58.59 -14.18
CA PHE A 1189 -48.36 -59.17 -15.15
C PHE A 1189 -47.65 -59.91 -16.30
N LEU A 1190 -46.56 -59.34 -16.82
CA LEU A 1190 -45.79 -59.91 -17.93
C LEU A 1190 -44.93 -61.13 -17.55
N ALA A 1191 -44.74 -61.43 -16.26
CA ALA A 1191 -43.91 -62.56 -15.81
C ALA A 1191 -44.39 -63.92 -16.36
N SER A 1192 -45.71 -64.10 -16.45
CA SER A 1192 -46.35 -65.28 -17.06
C SER A 1192 -45.99 -65.46 -18.54
N ARG A 1193 -46.06 -64.37 -19.31
CA ARG A 1193 -45.69 -64.34 -20.74
C ARG A 1193 -44.21 -64.58 -20.95
N TYR A 1194 -43.35 -64.00 -20.12
CA TYR A 1194 -41.91 -64.19 -20.19
C TYR A 1194 -41.51 -65.66 -19.94
N LEU A 1195 -42.13 -66.30 -18.94
CA LEU A 1195 -41.98 -67.73 -18.67
C LEU A 1195 -42.37 -68.58 -19.90
N SER A 1196 -43.50 -68.26 -20.55
CA SER A 1196 -43.96 -68.93 -21.77
C SER A 1196 -42.92 -68.84 -22.90
N THR A 1197 -42.40 -67.64 -23.17
CA THR A 1197 -41.37 -67.46 -24.22
C THR A 1197 -40.04 -68.15 -23.90
N ILE A 1198 -39.64 -68.25 -22.63
CA ILE A 1198 -38.47 -69.06 -22.23
C ILE A 1198 -38.74 -70.55 -22.43
N PHE A 1199 -39.96 -71.02 -22.16
CA PHE A 1199 -40.34 -72.42 -22.33
C PHE A 1199 -40.37 -72.81 -23.82
N GLU A 1200 -40.96 -71.97 -24.68
CA GLU A 1200 -40.89 -72.10 -26.14
C GLU A 1200 -39.44 -72.11 -26.64
N PHE A 1201 -38.60 -71.17 -26.20
CA PHE A 1201 -37.19 -71.12 -26.62
C PHE A 1201 -36.41 -72.38 -26.19
N LYS A 1202 -36.64 -72.90 -24.99
CA LYS A 1202 -36.05 -74.17 -24.52
C LYS A 1202 -36.54 -75.37 -25.33
N ILE A 1203 -37.84 -75.44 -25.66
CA ILE A 1203 -38.40 -76.46 -26.55
C ILE A 1203 -37.73 -76.38 -27.93
N LEU A 1204 -37.56 -75.17 -28.48
CA LEU A 1204 -36.95 -74.96 -29.79
C LEU A 1204 -35.45 -75.33 -29.78
N GLN A 1205 -34.72 -75.04 -28.70
CA GLN A 1205 -33.36 -75.56 -28.49
C GLN A 1205 -33.31 -77.10 -28.43
N LEU A 1206 -34.25 -77.74 -27.72
CA LEU A 1206 -34.34 -79.20 -27.66
C LEU A 1206 -34.63 -79.82 -29.03
N PHE A 1207 -35.49 -79.20 -29.85
CA PHE A 1207 -35.72 -79.63 -31.23
C PHE A 1207 -34.49 -79.46 -32.13
N ILE A 1208 -33.72 -78.38 -31.98
CA ILE A 1208 -32.44 -78.20 -32.71
C ILE A 1208 -31.44 -79.29 -32.31
N VAL A 1209 -31.23 -79.50 -31.00
CA VAL A 1209 -30.28 -80.50 -30.49
C VAL A 1209 -30.66 -81.92 -30.90
N ASN A 1210 -31.96 -82.28 -30.87
CA ASN A 1210 -32.42 -83.57 -31.38
C ASN A 1210 -32.31 -83.68 -32.91
N GLY A 1211 -32.53 -82.58 -33.65
CA GLY A 1211 -32.38 -82.54 -35.09
C GLY A 1211 -30.93 -82.79 -35.53
N ASP A 1212 -29.97 -82.11 -34.91
CA ASP A 1212 -28.55 -82.31 -35.19
C ASP A 1212 -28.03 -83.64 -34.63
N GLY A 1213 -28.57 -84.11 -33.49
CA GLY A 1213 -28.28 -85.44 -32.94
C GLY A 1213 -28.81 -86.61 -33.78
N ASN A 1214 -29.83 -86.39 -34.63
CA ASN A 1214 -30.28 -87.35 -35.63
C ASN A 1214 -29.42 -87.26 -36.91
N LYS A 1215 -29.11 -86.06 -37.40
CA LYS A 1215 -28.16 -85.88 -38.52
C LYS A 1215 -26.79 -86.53 -38.25
N ALA A 1216 -26.34 -86.54 -36.99
CA ALA A 1216 -25.12 -87.21 -36.54
C ALA A 1216 -25.25 -88.74 -36.30
N LYS A 1217 -26.39 -89.34 -36.69
CA LYS A 1217 -26.62 -90.79 -36.77
C LYS A 1217 -26.96 -91.25 -38.19
N ASP A 1218 -27.49 -90.35 -39.01
CA ASP A 1218 -27.89 -90.61 -40.40
C ASP A 1218 -26.73 -90.40 -41.42
N GLY A 1219 -25.50 -90.21 -40.95
CA GLY A 1219 -24.27 -90.04 -41.74
C GLY A 1219 -23.01 -90.48 -41.02
#